data_AF-A0A9P8D108-F1
#
_entry.id   AF-A0A9P8D108-F1
#
_cell.length_a   1.000
_cell.length_b   1.000
_cell.length_c   1.000
_cell.angle_alpha   90.00
_cell.angle_beta   90.00
_cell.angle_gamma   90.00
#
_symmetry.space_group_name_H-M   'P 1'
#
loop_
_entity.id
_entity.type
_entity.pdbx_description
1 polymer ?
#
loop_
_entity_poly.entity_id
_entity_poly.type
_entity_poly.pdbx_seq_one_letter_code
_entity_poly.pdbx_strand_id
1 'polypeptide(L)'
;MALVTEFRPVSHDFHPDGVHGAAFIGVKAADAQWFYRFDPAFIEVRDVLTCQDKVFASLSTADVKQRFKDLIKDNEVHFVNVHDAYVSEFHVLVLVVRDLTENKDHVFLWNLLTLHLQLLVSPQRLLTAATVTPQQAVMNHSNGRDSSSASMDLDDEEEEDDAEEEGNRVRIRGNRRQLLVLGHRAGWISIYKFTVSYAGQVNCAKEPIHEECLLSGDITSFATLSNKHPEAIPVIVAGTEDAKVFVIKYNATHESKKLQMLMALEDLKSRTLPITSITLERTEDNLDILVVGQGVLSGANTSGECPTVSIYTLRHQRSDYRLLGYVQPPMMEGEVTAGGKTLSATVSEDRTGLRIHCAFSIQLDNSTLRSNLTTVQIINNDVQNLDVVEMAANEGGTLLDISPQSNSYELVVLYLNKLVNYVQAADVESNRREFGAAEGDDEHESILRDLTPSYGTFFQDKGRFNYTDSELSEIERRRELLGGKLFYDRLLEFLELPEVFYPPKNHDKQRNLWTNIYHHGNLETDNRNCLAYYLLKDQHGDISEQFLSEYMIPPKFVDLMNGFWALDHFEFKNAILYLSRPGLTVDWVEEVIDAVYEHGSAHLARQFIVAANLKLSSDRFVDSKMRILLETDFTEAFSFQRSFAPLICDRHQGIQKEHGNDGKDWNLKERSERLFCYLLDYCFLDKPNRTAIKTFLLLSMSEHEEQMFIRYCDNYSGLTREVGQEYLIMYYVNHCRYLEAVRMHRKLYAAEKEKEVNEKFHRDAIERRNSRQFGDKKSSTAKGQELCKSEKRKVLIDNLMMVLPSTQRIVLELEQEQEQEQETHAKSLNSPEHQPITSLPSFRVGHESHKAMSKTKKSAVADTQSTASRGIVQSLMHEVDGPLTSLRGMDLDWASRSLSEHLLGAEEELEQEVEETANEETSSDAPEAVQDQVASNVGSSQSVMELE
;
A
#
# COMPACT_ATOMS: atom_id res chain seq x y z
N MET A 1 38.11 1.31 -0.15
CA MET A 1 37.39 1.07 -1.43
C MET A 1 35.92 1.33 -1.13
N ALA A 2 35.31 2.42 -1.64
CA ALA A 2 33.93 2.77 -1.29
C ALA A 2 32.97 1.61 -1.61
N LEU A 3 32.10 1.25 -0.66
CA LEU A 3 31.09 0.22 -0.87
C LEU A 3 29.84 0.90 -1.39
N VAL A 4 29.67 0.87 -2.72
CA VAL A 4 28.35 1.11 -3.30
C VAL A 4 27.54 -0.14 -3.06
N THR A 5 26.59 -0.07 -2.12
CA THR A 5 25.92 -1.26 -1.59
C THR A 5 24.72 -1.68 -2.43
N GLU A 6 24.05 -0.74 -3.10
CA GLU A 6 22.83 -1.05 -3.86
C GLU A 6 22.58 -0.08 -5.02
N PHE A 7 22.44 -0.62 -6.23
CA PHE A 7 21.98 0.12 -7.40
C PHE A 7 20.50 -0.15 -7.61
N ARG A 8 19.68 0.90 -7.61
CA ARG A 8 18.27 0.81 -7.94
C ARG A 8 18.00 1.50 -9.27
N PRO A 9 17.84 0.78 -10.38
CA PRO A 9 17.51 1.39 -11.66
C PRO A 9 16.15 2.07 -11.55
N VAL A 10 16.02 3.26 -12.13
CA VAL A 10 14.77 3.99 -12.17
C VAL A 10 14.41 4.21 -13.64
N SER A 11 13.67 3.27 -14.20
CA SER A 11 13.30 3.24 -15.62
C SER A 11 12.58 4.53 -16.03
N HIS A 12 13.22 5.35 -16.85
CA HIS A 12 12.61 6.48 -17.53
C HIS A 12 13.45 6.93 -18.71
N ASP A 13 12.80 7.11 -19.87
CA ASP A 13 13.44 7.62 -21.08
C ASP A 13 13.33 9.14 -21.08
N PHE A 14 14.33 9.81 -20.50
CA PHE A 14 14.42 11.27 -20.55
C PHE A 14 14.64 11.75 -21.98
N HIS A 15 14.00 12.87 -22.34
CA HIS A 15 14.28 13.53 -23.62
C HIS A 15 15.76 13.98 -23.68
N PRO A 16 16.61 13.48 -24.58
CA PRO A 16 18.08 13.63 -24.49
C PRO A 16 18.57 15.09 -24.48
N ASP A 17 17.81 15.99 -25.09
CA ASP A 17 18.14 17.42 -25.22
C ASP A 17 17.36 18.33 -24.25
N GLY A 18 16.61 17.76 -23.29
CA GLY A 18 15.73 18.49 -22.39
C GLY A 18 16.44 19.08 -21.16
N VAL A 19 15.84 20.12 -20.56
CA VAL A 19 16.21 20.54 -19.20
C VAL A 19 15.66 19.49 -18.24
N HIS A 20 16.56 18.76 -17.58
CA HIS A 20 16.19 17.81 -16.54
C HIS A 20 16.53 18.36 -15.16
N GLY A 21 15.70 18.04 -14.19
CA GLY A 21 15.98 18.27 -12.79
C GLY A 21 15.43 17.15 -11.94
N ALA A 22 16.03 16.98 -10.78
CA ALA A 22 15.51 16.11 -9.75
C ALA A 22 16.00 16.63 -8.41
N ALA A 23 15.21 16.38 -7.37
CA ALA A 23 15.65 16.60 -6.01
C ALA A 23 14.91 15.63 -5.08
N PHE A 24 15.49 15.42 -3.91
CA PHE A 24 14.79 14.80 -2.80
C PHE A 24 13.68 15.71 -2.28
N ILE A 25 12.59 15.09 -1.81
CA ILE A 25 11.43 15.74 -1.19
C ILE A 25 11.52 15.53 0.31
N GLY A 26 11.26 16.61 1.05
CA GLY A 26 11.57 16.75 2.47
C GLY A 26 12.52 17.92 2.61
N VAL A 27 12.31 18.75 3.64
CA VAL A 27 13.33 19.72 4.08
C VAL A 27 14.65 18.96 4.13
N LYS A 28 15.74 19.56 3.64
CA LYS A 28 17.10 19.00 3.48
C LYS A 28 17.74 18.42 4.78
N ALA A 29 16.94 18.10 5.78
CA ALA A 29 17.14 17.13 6.83
C ALA A 29 17.28 15.72 6.26
N ALA A 30 18.06 14.92 6.97
CA ALA A 30 18.32 13.56 6.62
C ALA A 30 17.02 12.70 6.58
N ASP A 31 17.06 11.57 5.87
CA ASP A 31 15.94 10.64 5.62
C ASP A 31 14.89 11.10 4.60
N ALA A 32 15.30 11.60 3.44
CA ALA A 32 14.35 11.86 2.37
C ALA A 32 13.56 10.59 2.02
N GLN A 33 12.24 10.66 2.14
CA GLN A 33 11.35 9.53 1.82
C GLN A 33 11.06 9.48 0.34
N TRP A 34 10.87 10.64 -0.30
CA TRP A 34 10.50 10.74 -1.71
C TRP A 34 11.52 11.57 -2.48
N PHE A 35 11.51 11.44 -3.80
CA PHE A 35 12.22 12.32 -4.71
C PHE A 35 11.34 12.58 -5.93
N TYR A 36 11.54 13.72 -6.59
CA TYR A 36 10.93 13.97 -7.88
C TYR A 36 11.98 14.03 -8.98
N ARG A 37 11.55 13.72 -10.19
CA ARG A 37 12.30 13.98 -11.42
C ARG A 37 11.39 14.67 -12.41
N PHE A 38 11.92 15.62 -13.14
CA PHE A 38 11.17 16.29 -14.19
C PHE A 38 12.02 16.53 -15.43
N ASP A 39 11.34 16.61 -16.55
CA ASP A 39 11.83 17.14 -17.80
C ASP A 39 10.85 18.20 -18.32
N PRO A 40 11.05 18.79 -19.51
CA PRO A 40 10.13 19.82 -20.00
C PRO A 40 8.69 19.31 -20.20
N ALA A 41 8.49 18.00 -20.39
CA ALA A 41 7.19 17.40 -20.73
C ALA A 41 6.46 16.81 -19.52
N PHE A 42 7.16 16.44 -18.44
CA PHE A 42 6.62 15.60 -17.38
C PHE A 42 7.35 15.79 -16.04
N ILE A 43 6.63 15.56 -14.94
CA ILE A 43 7.18 15.35 -13.61
C ILE A 43 6.63 14.06 -12.99
N GLU A 44 7.51 13.27 -12.39
CA GLU A 44 7.15 12.17 -11.50
C GLU A 44 7.70 12.38 -10.11
N VAL A 45 6.98 11.83 -9.15
CA VAL A 45 7.40 11.62 -7.78
C VAL A 45 7.50 10.13 -7.54
N ARG A 46 8.59 9.72 -6.91
CA ARG A 46 8.85 8.35 -6.50
C ARG A 46 9.24 8.35 -5.05
N ASP A 47 8.96 7.23 -4.43
CA ASP A 47 9.50 6.91 -3.14
C ASP A 47 10.95 6.43 -3.30
N VAL A 48 11.85 6.91 -2.44
CA VAL A 48 13.29 6.60 -2.44
C VAL A 48 13.53 5.10 -2.26
N LEU A 49 12.70 4.47 -1.45
CA LEU A 49 12.90 3.09 -1.03
C LEU A 49 12.30 2.08 -2.03
N THR A 50 11.14 2.38 -2.64
CA THR A 50 10.49 1.55 -3.69
C THR A 50 10.76 2.00 -5.14
N CYS A 51 11.75 2.86 -5.35
CA CYS A 51 11.98 3.60 -6.60
C CYS A 51 11.99 2.79 -7.91
N GLN A 52 12.25 1.48 -7.84
CA GLN A 52 12.24 0.56 -8.97
C GLN A 52 10.84 0.21 -9.49
N ASP A 53 9.83 0.10 -8.60
CA ASP A 53 8.60 -0.63 -8.93
C ASP A 53 7.41 0.28 -9.27
N LYS A 54 7.31 1.48 -8.67
CA LYS A 54 6.12 2.35 -8.86
C LYS A 54 6.46 3.84 -8.87
N VAL A 55 5.84 4.55 -9.82
CA VAL A 55 5.70 6.00 -9.77
C VAL A 55 4.59 6.32 -8.76
N PHE A 56 4.91 7.05 -7.70
CA PHE A 56 3.93 7.43 -6.68
C PHE A 56 2.91 8.42 -7.24
N ALA A 57 3.40 9.47 -7.88
CA ALA A 57 2.58 10.47 -8.54
C ALA A 57 3.24 10.91 -9.84
N SER A 58 2.43 11.21 -10.85
CA SER A 58 2.93 11.58 -12.18
C SER A 58 2.05 12.68 -12.75
N LEU A 59 2.64 13.69 -13.37
CA LEU A 59 1.93 14.82 -13.97
C LEU A 59 2.61 15.24 -15.26
N SER A 60 1.90 15.14 -16.39
CA SER A 60 2.41 15.62 -17.67
C SER A 60 2.03 17.08 -17.91
N THR A 61 2.78 17.79 -18.76
CA THR A 61 2.38 19.12 -19.24
C THR A 61 1.07 19.07 -20.03
N ALA A 62 0.74 17.93 -20.65
CA ALA A 62 -0.55 17.71 -21.29
C ALA A 62 -1.70 17.73 -20.27
N ASP A 63 -1.52 17.10 -19.10
CA ASP A 63 -2.50 17.13 -18.01
C ASP A 63 -2.68 18.54 -17.44
N VAL A 64 -1.56 19.27 -17.26
CA VAL A 64 -1.60 20.68 -16.82
C VAL A 64 -2.39 21.52 -17.81
N LYS A 65 -2.09 21.40 -19.11
CA LYS A 65 -2.84 22.08 -20.19
C LYS A 65 -4.32 21.72 -20.16
N GLN A 66 -4.65 20.43 -20.05
CA GLN A 66 -6.04 19.98 -20.04
C GLN A 66 -6.81 20.56 -18.85
N ARG A 67 -6.20 20.57 -17.65
CA ARG A 67 -6.81 21.10 -16.43
C ARG A 67 -6.93 22.63 -16.43
N PHE A 68 -6.02 23.34 -17.10
CA PHE A 68 -5.93 24.80 -17.10
C PHE A 68 -6.02 25.43 -18.50
N LYS A 69 -6.78 24.82 -19.41
CA LYS A 69 -6.95 25.24 -20.81
C LYS A 69 -7.45 26.68 -20.99
N ASP A 70 -8.18 27.21 -20.00
CA ASP A 70 -8.70 28.58 -20.04
C ASP A 70 -7.61 29.61 -19.72
N LEU A 71 -6.54 29.18 -19.05
CA LEU A 71 -5.39 30.01 -18.67
C LEU A 71 -4.23 29.88 -19.66
N ILE A 72 -3.95 28.65 -20.08
CA ILE A 72 -2.83 28.28 -20.94
C ILE A 72 -3.38 28.05 -22.35
N LYS A 73 -3.14 29.00 -23.26
CA LYS A 73 -3.80 29.03 -24.57
C LYS A 73 -3.11 28.19 -25.63
N ASP A 74 -1.81 27.91 -25.46
CA ASP A 74 -0.98 27.33 -26.51
C ASP A 74 -0.40 25.95 -26.18
N ASN A 75 0.08 25.30 -27.24
CA ASN A 75 0.58 23.93 -27.20
C ASN A 75 2.01 23.80 -26.62
N GLU A 76 2.74 24.89 -26.40
CA GLU A 76 4.14 24.87 -25.95
C GLU A 76 4.26 25.36 -24.50
N VAL A 77 4.25 24.40 -23.57
CA VAL A 77 4.32 24.66 -22.13
C VAL A 77 5.35 23.73 -21.57
N HIS A 78 6.32 24.28 -20.83
CA HIS A 78 7.41 23.51 -20.25
C HIS A 78 7.41 23.63 -18.73
N PHE A 79 7.74 22.55 -18.03
CA PHE A 79 8.24 22.66 -16.67
C PHE A 79 9.60 23.36 -16.72
N VAL A 80 9.73 24.49 -16.04
CA VAL A 80 10.97 25.29 -16.02
C VAL A 80 11.69 25.15 -14.70
N ASN A 81 10.93 25.06 -13.61
CA ASN A 81 11.52 24.88 -12.30
C ASN A 81 10.55 24.09 -11.42
N VAL A 82 11.11 23.24 -10.57
CA VAL A 82 10.36 22.51 -9.57
C VAL A 82 11.10 22.75 -8.26
N HIS A 83 10.35 23.19 -7.27
CA HIS A 83 10.87 23.38 -5.92
C HIS A 83 10.04 22.54 -4.97
N ASP A 84 10.73 21.82 -4.10
CA ASP A 84 10.05 21.15 -3.01
C ASP A 84 9.61 22.18 -1.96
N ALA A 85 8.45 21.92 -1.37
CA ALA A 85 7.86 22.72 -0.33
C ALA A 85 7.23 21.80 0.72
N TYR A 86 7.93 21.60 1.83
CA TYR A 86 7.34 20.87 2.95
C TYR A 86 6.27 21.72 3.65
N VAL A 87 5.01 21.29 3.54
CA VAL A 87 3.87 22.04 4.04
C VAL A 87 3.08 21.22 5.05
N SER A 88 3.40 21.37 6.35
CA SER A 88 2.82 20.50 7.39
C SER A 88 3.18 19.03 7.15
N GLU A 89 2.34 18.10 7.57
CA GLU A 89 2.39 16.67 7.22
C GLU A 89 2.09 16.39 5.73
N PHE A 90 1.73 17.40 4.93
CA PHE A 90 1.39 17.21 3.52
C PHE A 90 2.62 17.43 2.63
N HIS A 91 2.88 16.42 1.79
CA HIS A 91 3.90 16.49 0.77
C HIS A 91 3.35 17.28 -0.42
N VAL A 92 3.96 18.44 -0.69
CA VAL A 92 3.47 19.41 -1.67
C VAL A 92 4.64 19.86 -2.55
N LEU A 93 4.45 19.84 -3.86
CA LEU A 93 5.42 20.39 -4.80
C LEU A 93 4.97 21.75 -5.34
N VAL A 94 5.90 22.69 -5.41
CA VAL A 94 5.71 23.97 -6.10
C VAL A 94 6.29 23.83 -7.51
N LEU A 95 5.38 23.80 -8.49
CA LEU A 95 5.74 23.64 -9.89
C LEU A 95 5.71 25.01 -10.57
N VAL A 96 6.80 25.38 -11.24
CA VAL A 96 6.86 26.55 -12.11
C VAL A 96 6.78 26.07 -13.55
N VAL A 97 5.66 26.41 -14.18
CA VAL A 97 5.34 26.05 -15.55
C VAL A 97 5.38 27.31 -16.39
N ARG A 98 6.19 27.31 -17.45
CA ARG A 98 6.30 28.44 -18.37
C ARG A 98 5.45 28.20 -19.61
N ASP A 99 4.56 29.14 -19.88
CA ASP A 99 3.94 29.32 -21.18
C ASP A 99 4.96 30.02 -22.07
N LEU A 100 5.48 29.32 -23.08
CA LEU A 100 6.51 29.84 -23.97
C LEU A 100 5.97 30.90 -24.93
N THR A 101 4.68 30.86 -25.26
CA THR A 101 4.09 31.82 -26.19
C THR A 101 3.84 33.15 -25.51
N GLU A 102 3.26 33.13 -24.31
CA GLU A 102 3.05 34.34 -23.51
C GLU A 102 4.33 34.79 -22.79
N ASN A 103 5.37 33.94 -22.78
CA ASN A 103 6.61 34.10 -22.01
C ASN A 103 6.28 34.45 -20.55
N LYS A 104 5.38 33.65 -19.96
CA LYS A 104 4.79 33.88 -18.65
C LYS A 104 4.90 32.65 -17.78
N ASP A 105 5.26 32.86 -16.53
CA ASP A 105 5.37 31.78 -15.55
C ASP A 105 4.08 31.64 -14.75
N HIS A 106 3.69 30.40 -14.54
CA HIS A 106 2.56 29.98 -13.73
C HIS A 106 3.09 29.09 -12.61
N VAL A 107 2.77 29.46 -11.37
CA VAL A 107 3.14 28.71 -10.18
C VAL A 107 1.95 27.86 -9.78
N PHE A 108 2.15 26.55 -9.79
CA PHE A 108 1.19 25.58 -9.31
C PHE A 108 1.66 24.96 -8.02
N LEU A 109 0.69 24.52 -7.23
CA LEU A 109 0.91 23.70 -6.07
C LEU A 109 0.27 22.35 -6.31
N TRP A 110 1.08 21.30 -6.22
CA TRP A 110 0.64 19.93 -6.42
C TRP A 110 0.68 19.19 -5.10
N ASN A 111 -0.50 18.87 -4.56
CA ASN A 111 -0.63 18.03 -3.38
C ASN A 111 -0.46 16.58 -3.81
N LEU A 112 0.60 15.93 -3.34
CA LEU A 112 0.97 14.60 -3.77
C LEU A 112 0.07 13.50 -3.18
N LEU A 113 -0.53 13.74 -2.02
CA LEU A 113 -1.43 12.79 -1.38
C LEU A 113 -2.83 12.80 -2.02
N THR A 114 -3.33 13.99 -2.41
CA THR A 114 -4.66 14.12 -3.06
C THR A 114 -4.58 14.15 -4.59
N LEU A 115 -3.36 14.22 -5.16
CA LEU A 115 -3.08 14.48 -6.58
C LEU A 115 -3.73 15.74 -7.13
N HIS A 116 -4.21 16.62 -6.23
CA HIS A 116 -4.87 17.86 -6.59
C HIS A 116 -3.82 18.89 -7.01
N LEU A 117 -3.97 19.41 -8.23
CA LEU A 117 -3.13 20.45 -8.79
C LEU A 117 -3.89 21.77 -8.76
N GLN A 118 -3.31 22.78 -8.14
CA GLN A 118 -3.95 24.09 -7.97
C GLN A 118 -3.04 25.20 -8.51
N LEU A 119 -3.59 26.08 -9.35
CA LEU A 119 -2.90 27.31 -9.72
C LEU A 119 -2.82 28.21 -8.48
N LEU A 120 -1.61 28.60 -8.14
CA LEU A 120 -1.35 29.46 -6.99
C LEU A 120 -1.23 30.92 -7.41
N VAL A 121 -0.34 31.21 -8.37
CA VAL A 121 -0.15 32.56 -8.90
C VAL A 121 0.43 32.53 -10.30
N SER A 122 0.24 33.60 -11.07
CA SER A 122 0.93 33.84 -12.35
C SER A 122 1.66 35.18 -12.27
N PRO A 123 2.90 35.22 -11.75
CA PRO A 123 3.62 36.46 -11.52
C PRO A 123 3.81 37.25 -12.82
N GLN A 124 3.90 38.57 -12.71
CA GLN A 124 4.11 39.45 -13.86
C GLN A 124 5.52 39.34 -14.43
N ARG A 125 6.47 38.84 -13.64
CA ARG A 125 7.89 38.71 -13.99
C ARG A 125 8.26 37.24 -14.08
N LEU A 126 9.17 36.93 -15.00
CA LEU A 126 9.78 35.62 -15.11
C LEU A 126 10.48 35.24 -13.80
N LEU A 127 10.21 34.02 -13.36
CA LEU A 127 10.80 33.39 -12.21
C LEU A 127 12.15 32.80 -12.57
N THR A 128 13.08 32.96 -11.64
CA THR A 128 14.43 32.41 -11.72
C THR A 128 14.68 31.43 -10.58
N ALA A 129 14.04 31.62 -9.42
CA ALA A 129 14.06 30.69 -8.30
C ALA A 129 12.75 30.78 -7.49
N ALA A 130 12.42 29.74 -6.73
CA ALA A 130 11.33 29.77 -5.76
C ALA A 130 11.71 28.97 -4.52
N THR A 131 11.08 29.24 -3.39
CA THR A 131 11.21 28.44 -2.16
C THR A 131 9.99 28.67 -1.29
N VAL A 132 9.68 27.70 -0.43
CA VAL A 132 8.63 27.85 0.59
C VAL A 132 9.27 27.80 1.96
N THR A 133 8.82 28.68 2.87
CA THR A 133 9.27 28.65 4.26
C THR A 133 8.66 27.44 4.98
N PRO A 134 9.45 26.63 5.71
CA PRO A 134 8.90 25.54 6.50
C PRO A 134 7.90 26.04 7.54
N GLN A 135 6.98 25.16 7.94
CA GLN A 135 5.80 25.50 8.72
C GLN A 135 6.10 26.26 10.02
N GLN A 136 5.42 27.40 10.25
CA GLN A 136 5.40 28.09 11.54
C GLN A 136 4.13 27.72 12.32
N ALA A 137 4.28 27.12 13.50
CA ALA A 137 3.17 26.88 14.41
C ALA A 137 2.78 28.20 15.08
N VAL A 138 1.66 28.85 14.72
CA VAL A 138 1.20 30.05 15.44
C VAL A 138 0.31 29.61 16.60
N MET A 139 0.79 29.73 17.85
CA MET A 139 -0.08 29.63 19.03
C MET A 139 -0.74 30.98 19.28
N ASN A 140 -2.05 31.08 19.05
CA ASN A 140 -2.83 32.23 19.50
C ASN A 140 -3.02 32.14 21.01
N HIS A 141 -2.20 32.85 21.79
CA HIS A 141 -2.54 33.16 23.18
C HIS A 141 -3.61 34.25 23.21
N SER A 142 -4.89 33.85 23.29
CA SER A 142 -5.93 34.76 23.73
C SER A 142 -5.78 34.98 25.23
N ASN A 143 -5.03 36.03 25.63
CA ASN A 143 -5.08 36.54 26.98
C ASN A 143 -6.47 37.16 27.21
N GLY A 144 -7.35 36.39 27.86
CA GLY A 144 -8.58 36.90 28.43
C GLY A 144 -8.24 37.75 29.65
N ARG A 145 -8.12 39.06 29.45
CA ARG A 145 -8.40 40.13 30.43
C ARG A 145 -8.10 41.45 29.73
N ASP A 146 -9.15 42.15 29.34
CA ASP A 146 -9.24 43.59 29.53
C ASP A 146 -10.70 44.04 29.52
N SER A 147 -11.10 44.56 30.68
CA SER A 147 -12.31 45.31 30.94
C SER A 147 -12.03 46.79 30.68
N SER A 148 -12.74 47.43 29.74
CA SER A 148 -13.20 48.82 29.88
C SER A 148 -14.01 49.29 28.67
N SER A 149 -15.30 49.52 28.93
CA SER A 149 -16.12 50.67 28.50
C SER A 149 -15.80 51.38 27.17
N ALA A 150 -16.71 51.25 26.22
CA ALA A 150 -17.28 52.40 25.51
C ALA A 150 -18.64 52.03 24.91
N SER A 151 -19.66 52.72 25.41
CA SER A 151 -21.04 52.77 24.93
C SER A 151 -21.13 53.22 23.48
N MET A 152 -21.99 52.57 22.69
CA MET A 152 -22.94 53.29 21.86
C MET A 152 -24.08 52.37 21.45
N ASP A 153 -25.28 52.87 21.71
CA ASP A 153 -26.59 52.33 21.42
C ASP A 153 -26.74 51.98 19.93
N LEU A 154 -27.51 50.92 19.63
CA LEU A 154 -28.54 50.89 18.59
C LEU A 154 -29.34 49.57 18.69
N ASP A 155 -30.57 49.76 19.14
CA ASP A 155 -31.83 49.00 19.07
C ASP A 155 -31.92 47.72 18.21
N ASP A 156 -32.44 46.68 18.88
CA ASP A 156 -33.54 45.78 18.49
C ASP A 156 -33.56 45.11 17.10
N GLU A 157 -33.41 43.79 17.09
CA GLU A 157 -34.54 42.88 16.82
C GLU A 157 -34.22 41.47 17.35
N GLU A 158 -35.16 40.97 18.14
CA GLU A 158 -35.16 39.69 18.86
C GLU A 158 -35.42 38.52 17.91
N GLU A 159 -34.57 37.49 17.95
CA GLU A 159 -35.00 36.10 17.70
C GLU A 159 -34.38 35.24 18.81
N GLU A 160 -35.23 34.91 19.79
CA GLU A 160 -35.03 33.85 20.76
C GLU A 160 -35.06 32.50 20.04
N ASP A 161 -34.01 31.70 20.16
CA ASP A 161 -34.12 30.24 20.09
C ASP A 161 -33.15 29.62 21.10
N ASP A 162 -33.77 29.00 22.11
CA ASP A 162 -33.15 28.25 23.20
C ASP A 162 -32.50 26.96 22.68
N ALA A 163 -31.19 26.84 22.85
CA ALA A 163 -30.51 25.54 22.90
C ALA A 163 -29.23 25.65 23.73
N GLU A 164 -29.37 25.49 25.05
CA GLU A 164 -28.27 25.15 25.95
C GLU A 164 -27.79 23.72 25.68
N GLU A 165 -26.73 23.57 24.88
CA GLU A 165 -25.82 22.44 24.98
C GLU A 165 -24.38 22.96 25.10
N GLU A 166 -23.87 22.99 26.33
CA GLU A 166 -22.44 23.12 26.65
C GLU A 166 -21.69 21.87 26.16
N GLY A 167 -21.53 21.79 24.83
CA GLY A 167 -20.58 20.90 24.18
C GLY A 167 -19.22 21.57 24.18
N ASN A 168 -18.25 20.93 24.85
CA ASN A 168 -16.84 21.26 24.91
C ASN A 168 -16.22 21.28 23.49
N ARG A 169 -16.52 22.32 22.69
CA ARG A 169 -15.96 22.54 21.35
C ARG A 169 -14.50 22.96 21.53
N VAL A 170 -13.62 21.97 21.47
CA VAL A 170 -12.20 22.14 21.20
C VAL A 170 -12.09 23.08 19.99
N ARG A 171 -11.77 24.35 20.23
CA ARG A 171 -11.50 25.33 19.17
C ARG A 171 -10.37 24.76 18.31
N ILE A 172 -10.74 24.29 17.12
CA ILE A 172 -9.81 23.68 16.17
C ILE A 172 -8.70 24.71 15.90
N ARG A 173 -7.47 24.31 16.23
CA ARG A 173 -6.25 25.10 16.23
C ARG A 173 -6.02 25.76 14.87
N GLY A 174 -5.61 27.03 14.91
CA GLY A 174 -5.62 27.97 13.79
C GLY A 174 -4.84 27.56 12.54
N ASN A 175 -5.31 28.05 11.40
CA ASN A 175 -4.65 27.95 10.10
C ASN A 175 -3.21 28.44 10.20
N ARG A 176 -2.26 27.52 9.99
CA ARG A 176 -0.82 27.80 9.98
C ARG A 176 -0.47 28.56 8.71
N ARG A 177 0.32 29.62 8.84
CA ARG A 177 0.68 30.53 7.74
C ARG A 177 2.03 30.11 7.18
N GLN A 178 2.10 29.99 5.86
CA GLN A 178 3.35 29.76 5.14
C GLN A 178 3.60 30.87 4.14
N LEU A 179 4.87 31.09 3.84
CA LEU A 179 5.32 32.06 2.86
C LEU A 179 5.89 31.31 1.66
N LEU A 180 5.36 31.62 0.48
CA LEU A 180 6.01 31.30 -0.77
C LEU A 180 6.86 32.50 -1.17
N VAL A 181 8.16 32.28 -1.34
CA VAL A 181 9.12 33.29 -1.76
C VAL A 181 9.50 33.00 -3.20
N LEU A 182 9.24 33.96 -4.07
CA LEU A 182 9.54 33.89 -5.49
C LEU A 182 10.65 34.88 -5.83
N GLY A 183 11.66 34.39 -6.52
CA GLY A 183 12.78 35.18 -7.03
C GLY A 183 12.65 35.37 -8.52
N HIS A 184 12.91 36.59 -8.95
CA HIS A 184 12.77 37.01 -10.33
C HIS A 184 14.10 37.56 -10.86
N ARG A 185 14.06 37.89 -12.15
CA ARG A 185 15.14 38.64 -12.79
C ARG A 185 15.42 39.98 -12.12
N ALA A 186 16.66 40.44 -12.24
CA ALA A 186 17.14 41.71 -11.71
C ALA A 186 16.86 41.90 -10.20
N GLY A 187 16.97 40.82 -9.41
CA GLY A 187 16.99 40.88 -7.95
C GLY A 187 15.65 41.13 -7.26
N TRP A 188 14.53 40.95 -7.99
CA TRP A 188 13.19 41.12 -7.44
C TRP A 188 12.74 39.89 -6.65
N ILE A 189 12.16 40.13 -5.48
CA ILE A 189 11.59 39.10 -4.61
C ILE A 189 10.11 39.41 -4.38
N SER A 190 9.25 38.42 -4.64
CA SER A 190 7.82 38.47 -4.33
C SER A 190 7.47 37.45 -3.26
N ILE A 191 6.69 37.85 -2.25
CA ILE A 191 6.27 36.98 -1.15
C ILE A 191 4.77 36.84 -1.14
N TYR A 192 4.32 35.59 -1.19
CA TYR A 192 2.92 35.22 -1.14
C TYR A 192 2.61 34.54 0.17
N LYS A 193 1.43 34.84 0.71
CA LYS A 193 0.87 34.08 1.82
C LYS A 193 0.05 32.95 1.26
N PHE A 194 0.26 31.75 1.78
CA PHE A 194 -0.70 30.70 1.58
C PHE A 194 -0.94 29.90 2.86
N THR A 195 -2.07 29.23 2.89
CA THR A 195 -2.49 28.32 3.96
C THR A 195 -2.94 27.03 3.33
N VAL A 196 -2.56 25.90 3.92
CA VAL A 196 -3.04 24.58 3.51
C VAL A 196 -3.96 24.06 4.60
N SER A 197 -5.19 23.70 4.21
CA SER A 197 -6.16 23.11 5.12
C SER A 197 -5.80 21.65 5.41
N TYR A 198 -6.36 21.08 6.47
CA TYR A 198 -6.25 19.64 6.75
C TYR A 198 -6.82 18.75 5.63
N ALA A 199 -7.72 19.29 4.81
CA ALA A 199 -8.23 18.60 3.62
C ALA A 199 -7.28 18.71 2.41
N GLY A 200 -6.09 19.28 2.59
CA GLY A 200 -5.11 19.50 1.53
C GLY A 200 -5.47 20.62 0.55
N GLN A 201 -6.52 21.41 0.82
CA GLN A 201 -6.88 22.55 -0.01
C GLN A 201 -5.95 23.72 0.30
N VAL A 202 -5.43 24.34 -0.74
CA VAL A 202 -4.55 25.50 -0.59
C VAL A 202 -5.35 26.78 -0.83
N ASN A 203 -5.14 27.77 0.02
CA ASN A 203 -5.59 29.13 -0.24
C ASN A 203 -4.38 30.05 -0.30
N CYS A 204 -4.17 30.69 -1.44
CA CYS A 204 -3.11 31.67 -1.65
C CYS A 204 -3.70 32.98 -2.11
N ALA A 205 -3.16 34.09 -1.60
CA ALA A 205 -3.50 35.41 -2.13
C ALA A 205 -3.07 35.51 -3.61
N LYS A 206 -3.93 36.11 -4.44
CA LYS A 206 -3.64 36.34 -5.87
C LYS A 206 -2.51 37.35 -6.08
N GLU A 207 -2.41 38.32 -5.17
CA GLU A 207 -1.38 39.37 -5.19
C GLU A 207 -0.31 39.08 -4.12
N PRO A 208 0.96 39.44 -4.39
CA PRO A 208 2.02 39.30 -3.39
C PRO A 208 1.72 40.21 -2.19
N ILE A 209 1.97 39.71 -0.98
CA ILE A 209 1.88 40.54 0.23
C ILE A 209 3.00 41.58 0.28
N HIS A 210 4.09 41.30 -0.45
CA HIS A 210 5.28 42.13 -0.55
C HIS A 210 6.00 41.81 -1.85
N GLU A 211 6.41 42.83 -2.59
CA GLU A 211 7.28 42.71 -3.76
C GLU A 211 8.31 43.84 -3.70
N GLU A 212 9.60 43.49 -3.70
CA GLU A 212 10.68 44.47 -3.57
C GLU A 212 11.94 44.01 -4.33
N CYS A 213 12.64 44.96 -4.94
CA CYS A 213 13.97 44.73 -5.50
C CYS A 213 15.01 44.98 -4.42
N LEU A 214 15.70 43.93 -3.99
CA LEU A 214 16.70 44.03 -2.93
C LEU A 214 18.13 43.85 -3.46
N LEU A 215 18.29 43.26 -4.64
CA LEU A 215 19.56 42.70 -5.10
C LEU A 215 19.92 43.17 -6.52
N SER A 216 21.19 43.04 -6.91
CA SER A 216 21.61 43.12 -8.32
C SER A 216 21.73 41.73 -8.92
N GLY A 217 21.38 41.60 -10.20
CA GLY A 217 21.44 40.33 -10.94
C GLY A 217 20.23 39.42 -10.69
N ASP A 218 20.05 38.44 -11.55
CA ASP A 218 19.01 37.42 -11.43
C ASP A 218 19.19 36.56 -10.18
N ILE A 219 18.09 36.22 -9.50
CA ILE A 219 18.14 35.36 -8.31
C ILE A 219 18.20 33.90 -8.74
N THR A 220 19.27 33.20 -8.42
CA THR A 220 19.54 31.85 -8.93
C THR A 220 19.23 30.75 -7.92
N SER A 221 19.26 31.06 -6.62
CA SER A 221 19.01 30.06 -5.57
C SER A 221 18.43 30.72 -4.32
N PHE A 222 17.63 29.96 -3.57
CA PHE A 222 17.17 30.33 -2.24
C PHE A 222 17.44 29.22 -1.22
N ALA A 223 17.50 29.62 0.05
CA ALA A 223 17.20 28.75 1.18
C ALA A 223 16.37 29.52 2.20
N THR A 224 15.57 28.83 2.98
CA THR A 224 14.83 29.45 4.09
C THR A 224 15.05 28.68 5.36
N LEU A 225 15.20 29.39 6.46
CA LEU A 225 15.25 28.81 7.78
C LEU A 225 13.93 29.10 8.47
N SER A 226 13.16 28.04 8.71
CA SER A 226 12.05 28.12 9.66
C SER A 226 12.54 27.66 11.02
N ASN A 227 12.30 28.49 12.02
CA ASN A 227 12.54 28.07 13.38
C ASN A 227 11.37 27.19 13.84
N LYS A 228 11.66 26.16 14.63
CA LYS A 228 10.62 25.40 15.35
C LYS A 228 9.79 26.29 16.28
N HIS A 229 10.34 27.44 16.71
CA HIS A 229 9.61 28.39 17.54
C HIS A 229 8.57 29.24 16.76
N PRO A 230 7.30 29.29 17.23
CA PRO A 230 6.22 30.13 16.69
C PRO A 230 6.57 31.58 16.41
N GLU A 231 7.38 32.17 17.29
CA GLU A 231 7.67 33.60 17.33
C GLU A 231 8.89 33.98 16.50
N ALA A 232 9.60 32.98 15.98
CA ALA A 232 10.80 33.26 15.25
C ALA A 232 10.47 33.87 13.89
N ILE A 233 11.32 34.81 13.51
CA ILE A 233 11.16 35.56 12.29
C ILE A 233 11.80 34.75 11.16
N PRO A 234 11.09 34.45 10.06
CA PRO A 234 11.65 33.71 8.94
C PRO A 234 12.90 34.41 8.40
N VAL A 235 13.96 33.62 8.16
CA VAL A 235 15.17 34.07 7.50
C VAL A 235 15.21 33.46 6.12
N ILE A 236 15.39 34.32 5.11
CA ILE A 236 15.50 33.96 3.70
C ILE A 236 16.93 34.25 3.27
N VAL A 237 17.60 33.30 2.66
CA VAL A 237 18.91 33.50 2.05
C VAL A 237 18.77 33.39 0.55
N ALA A 238 19.23 34.41 -0.17
CA ALA A 238 19.11 34.52 -1.62
C ALA A 238 20.50 34.63 -2.25
N GLY A 239 20.75 33.81 -3.27
CA GLY A 239 21.96 33.85 -4.10
C GLY A 239 21.65 34.42 -5.47
N THR A 240 22.59 35.17 -6.05
CA THR A 240 22.41 35.81 -7.35
C THR A 240 23.41 35.30 -8.40
N GLU A 241 23.13 35.62 -9.66
CA GLU A 241 24.04 35.34 -10.77
C GLU A 241 25.36 36.11 -10.66
N ASP A 242 25.35 37.27 -9.99
CA ASP A 242 26.51 38.15 -9.77
C ASP A 242 27.42 37.66 -8.63
N ALA A 243 27.33 36.38 -8.23
CA ALA A 243 28.08 35.81 -7.11
C ALA A 243 27.86 36.56 -5.78
N LYS A 244 26.63 37.00 -5.49
CA LYS A 244 26.29 37.64 -4.20
C LYS A 244 25.30 36.79 -3.42
N VAL A 245 25.47 36.76 -2.10
CA VAL A 245 24.52 36.12 -1.19
C VAL A 245 24.04 37.12 -0.15
N PHE A 246 22.73 37.14 0.05
CA PHE A 246 22.07 38.06 0.96
C PHE A 246 21.21 37.29 1.96
N VAL A 247 21.33 37.66 3.23
CA VAL A 247 20.49 37.15 4.31
C VAL A 247 19.43 38.19 4.62
N ILE A 248 18.17 37.82 4.47
CA ILE A 248 17.02 38.71 4.54
C ILE A 248 16.09 38.20 5.63
N LYS A 249 15.67 39.11 6.51
CA LYS A 249 14.69 38.85 7.57
C LYS A 249 13.32 39.30 7.09
N TYR A 250 12.33 38.41 7.19
CA TYR A 250 10.93 38.74 6.87
C TYR A 250 10.16 39.11 8.13
N ASN A 251 9.87 40.39 8.34
CA ASN A 251 9.10 40.87 9.47
C ASN A 251 7.61 41.08 9.11
N ALA A 252 6.76 40.15 9.55
CA ALA A 252 5.33 40.19 9.25
C ALA A 252 4.58 41.38 9.88
N THR A 253 5.11 42.01 10.93
CA THR A 253 4.41 43.08 11.68
C THR A 253 4.68 44.48 11.14
N HIS A 254 5.74 44.68 10.35
CA HIS A 254 6.08 45.98 9.79
C HIS A 254 5.43 46.19 8.42
N GLU A 255 4.47 47.11 8.32
CA GLU A 255 3.77 47.38 7.06
C GLU A 255 4.68 47.94 5.95
N SER A 256 5.67 48.77 6.30
CA SER A 256 6.49 49.51 5.33
C SER A 256 7.82 48.86 4.94
N LYS A 257 8.33 47.92 5.75
CA LYS A 257 9.61 47.22 5.52
C LYS A 257 9.52 45.77 5.98
N LYS A 258 8.71 44.97 5.28
CA LYS A 258 8.58 43.54 5.58
C LYS A 258 9.86 42.78 5.30
N LEU A 259 10.66 43.21 4.31
CA LEU A 259 11.97 42.64 4.05
C LEU A 259 13.07 43.55 4.55
N GLN A 260 13.87 43.03 5.48
CA GLN A 260 15.04 43.71 6.00
C GLN A 260 16.27 42.88 5.65
N MET A 261 17.14 43.42 4.80
CA MET A 261 18.47 42.84 4.58
C MET A 261 19.23 42.88 5.91
N LEU A 262 19.59 41.71 6.44
CA LEU A 262 20.39 41.59 7.66
C LEU A 262 21.86 41.76 7.33
N MET A 263 22.33 41.09 6.28
CA MET A 263 23.71 41.11 5.85
C MET A 263 23.90 40.61 4.42
N ALA A 264 25.05 40.95 3.83
CA ALA A 264 25.55 40.44 2.56
C ALA A 264 26.88 39.73 2.80
N LEU A 265 27.08 38.55 2.19
CA LEU A 265 28.33 37.82 2.27
C LEU A 265 29.29 38.35 1.20
N GLU A 266 30.49 38.79 1.62
CA GLU A 266 31.46 39.46 0.75
C GLU A 266 32.72 38.60 0.49
N ASP A 267 32.90 37.55 1.29
CA ASP A 267 34.06 36.66 1.33
C ASP A 267 33.82 35.33 0.62
N LEU A 268 33.00 35.33 -0.44
CA LEU A 268 32.82 34.18 -1.31
C LEU A 268 34.14 33.87 -2.06
N LYS A 269 34.40 32.57 -2.29
CA LYS A 269 35.65 32.11 -2.90
C LYS A 269 35.82 32.65 -4.32
N SER A 270 34.79 32.50 -5.14
CA SER A 270 34.71 33.10 -6.46
C SER A 270 33.83 34.33 -6.40
N ARG A 271 34.26 35.41 -7.07
CA ARG A 271 33.49 36.65 -7.19
C ARG A 271 32.73 36.75 -8.52
N THR A 272 32.89 35.76 -9.37
CA THR A 272 32.44 35.76 -10.77
C THR A 272 31.48 34.61 -11.04
N LEU A 273 31.61 33.50 -10.31
CA LEU A 273 30.74 32.35 -10.48
C LEU A 273 29.37 32.57 -9.83
N PRO A 274 28.27 32.39 -10.59
CA PRO A 274 26.93 32.50 -10.05
C PRO A 274 26.68 31.49 -8.92
N ILE A 275 25.76 31.85 -8.02
CA ILE A 275 25.34 30.95 -6.95
C ILE A 275 24.44 29.87 -7.56
N THR A 276 24.79 28.60 -7.40
CA THR A 276 24.10 27.46 -8.01
C THR A 276 23.30 26.64 -7.01
N SER A 277 23.69 26.67 -5.73
CA SER A 277 22.98 25.97 -4.66
C SER A 277 23.15 26.73 -3.34
N ILE A 278 22.09 26.76 -2.54
CA ILE A 278 22.13 27.26 -1.16
C ILE A 278 21.40 26.25 -0.27
N THR A 279 22.04 25.90 0.83
CA THR A 279 21.46 25.09 1.89
C THR A 279 21.66 25.80 3.21
N LEU A 280 20.60 25.88 4.01
CA LEU A 280 20.62 26.53 5.32
C LEU A 280 19.99 25.57 6.31
N GLU A 281 20.81 25.00 7.19
CA GLU A 281 20.39 24.03 8.19
C GLU A 281 20.66 24.56 9.59
N ARG A 282 19.79 24.21 10.54
CA ARG A 282 20.02 24.49 11.96
C ARG A 282 20.40 23.18 12.67
N THR A 283 21.61 23.18 13.20
CA THR A 283 22.15 22.10 14.04
C THR A 283 21.42 21.98 15.37
N GLU A 284 21.60 20.85 16.06
CA GLU A 284 21.06 20.62 17.41
C GLU A 284 21.53 21.67 18.42
N ASP A 285 22.76 22.17 18.26
CA ASP A 285 23.36 23.23 19.05
C ASP A 285 22.82 24.64 18.74
N ASN A 286 21.75 24.75 17.94
CA ASN A 286 21.18 26.01 17.45
C ASN A 286 22.17 26.88 16.63
N LEU A 287 23.20 26.27 16.05
CA LEU A 287 24.04 26.94 15.06
C LEU A 287 23.38 26.84 13.68
N ASP A 288 23.22 27.97 13.03
CA ASP A 288 22.72 28.04 11.66
C ASP A 288 23.92 27.89 10.71
N ILE A 289 23.92 26.83 9.91
CA ILE A 289 24.98 26.50 8.96
C ILE A 289 24.48 26.81 7.56
N LEU A 290 25.16 27.75 6.91
CA LEU A 290 24.89 28.14 5.54
C LEU A 290 25.96 27.56 4.62
N VAL A 291 25.53 26.76 3.66
CA VAL A 291 26.38 26.17 2.62
C VAL A 291 26.01 26.81 1.29
N VAL A 292 26.99 27.43 0.64
CA VAL A 292 26.81 28.19 -0.61
C VAL A 292 27.63 27.55 -1.73
N GLY A 293 26.96 26.93 -2.69
CA GLY A 293 27.57 26.39 -3.90
C GLY A 293 27.65 27.42 -5.03
N GLN A 294 28.83 27.54 -5.64
CA GLN A 294 29.10 28.38 -6.80
C GLN A 294 29.48 27.52 -8.01
N GLY A 295 29.14 28.00 -9.21
CA GLY A 295 29.38 27.25 -10.44
C GLY A 295 28.89 27.98 -11.68
N VAL A 296 29.08 27.38 -12.84
CA VAL A 296 28.64 27.89 -14.15
C VAL A 296 27.18 27.48 -14.40
N LEU A 297 26.33 28.44 -14.79
CA LEU A 297 24.96 28.16 -15.22
C LEU A 297 24.96 27.58 -16.65
N SER A 298 24.03 26.66 -16.94
CA SER A 298 23.91 26.04 -18.26
C SER A 298 23.82 27.09 -19.38
N GLY A 299 24.75 27.05 -20.34
CA GLY A 299 24.79 27.94 -21.50
C GLY A 299 25.66 29.19 -21.36
N ALA A 300 26.28 29.45 -20.20
CA ALA A 300 27.25 30.52 -20.04
C ALA A 300 28.64 30.13 -20.60
N ASN A 301 29.39 31.10 -21.13
CA ASN A 301 30.75 30.89 -21.64
C ASN A 301 31.67 30.32 -20.55
N THR A 302 32.55 29.40 -20.95
CA THR A 302 33.53 28.70 -20.10
C THR A 302 34.40 29.70 -19.32
N SER A 303 34.18 29.83 -18.01
CA SER A 303 34.91 30.77 -17.16
C SER A 303 36.32 30.28 -16.79
N GLY A 304 36.64 29.01 -17.05
CA GLY A 304 37.88 28.38 -16.61
C GLY A 304 37.93 28.10 -15.10
N GLU A 305 36.95 28.57 -14.33
CA GLU A 305 36.91 28.44 -12.87
C GLU A 305 36.22 27.13 -12.44
N CYS A 306 36.82 26.46 -11.46
CA CYS A 306 36.30 25.24 -10.86
C CYS A 306 35.15 25.57 -9.88
N PRO A 307 34.06 24.79 -9.84
CA PRO A 307 32.97 25.01 -8.88
C PRO A 307 33.48 24.92 -7.43
N THR A 308 32.88 25.72 -6.55
CA THR A 308 33.33 25.86 -5.16
C THR A 308 32.16 25.93 -4.21
N VAL A 309 32.30 25.37 -3.02
CA VAL A 309 31.35 25.52 -1.93
C VAL A 309 31.99 26.32 -0.80
N SER A 310 31.31 27.37 -0.34
CA SER A 310 31.69 28.18 0.83
C SER A 310 30.78 27.82 2.01
N ILE A 311 31.37 27.63 3.19
CA ILE A 311 30.66 27.17 4.38
C ILE A 311 30.71 28.24 5.46
N TYR A 312 29.56 28.60 6.00
CA TYR A 312 29.41 29.67 6.98
C TYR A 312 28.61 29.22 8.20
N THR A 313 28.96 29.74 9.37
CA THR A 313 28.04 29.83 10.51
C THR A 313 27.36 31.19 10.49
N LEU A 314 26.03 31.20 10.49
CA LEU A 314 25.23 32.42 10.59
C LEU A 314 24.81 32.66 12.04
N ARG A 315 24.88 33.92 12.46
CA ARG A 315 24.32 34.43 13.71
C ARG A 315 23.32 35.52 13.39
N HIS A 316 22.18 35.12 12.82
CA HIS A 316 21.17 36.04 12.31
C HIS A 316 20.66 37.06 13.36
N GLN A 317 20.68 36.71 14.66
CA GLN A 317 20.33 37.65 15.74
C GLN A 317 21.30 38.83 15.88
N ARG A 318 22.58 38.62 15.52
CA ARG A 318 23.64 39.63 15.59
C ARG A 318 23.94 40.25 14.23
N SER A 319 23.26 39.80 13.17
CA SER A 319 23.60 40.13 11.79
C SER A 319 25.11 39.91 11.53
N ASP A 320 25.60 38.73 11.92
CA ASP A 320 27.02 38.35 11.82
C ASP A 320 27.15 36.95 11.21
N TYR A 321 28.25 36.68 10.51
CA TYR A 321 28.60 35.40 9.93
C TYR A 321 30.07 35.11 10.14
N ARG A 322 30.41 33.82 10.14
CA ARG A 322 31.79 33.35 10.16
C ARG A 322 31.99 32.33 9.06
N LEU A 323 32.93 32.59 8.15
CA LEU A 323 33.41 31.59 7.21
C LEU A 323 34.18 30.49 7.96
N LEU A 324 33.77 29.25 7.76
CA LEU A 324 34.41 28.06 8.32
C LEU A 324 35.45 27.48 7.35
N GLY A 325 35.20 27.59 6.06
CA GLY A 325 36.11 27.09 5.04
C GLY A 325 35.48 26.98 3.66
N TYR A 326 36.23 26.36 2.74
CA TYR A 326 35.83 26.14 1.37
C TYR A 326 36.05 24.68 0.98
N VAL A 327 35.20 24.19 0.09
CA VAL A 327 35.31 22.86 -0.52
C VAL A 327 35.38 23.03 -2.03
N GLN A 328 36.36 22.41 -2.64
CA GLN A 328 36.48 22.31 -4.09
C GLN A 328 36.57 20.82 -4.45
N PRO A 329 36.06 20.42 -5.61
CA PRO A 329 36.30 19.06 -6.06
C PRO A 329 37.80 18.86 -6.33
N PRO A 330 38.28 17.60 -6.24
CA PRO A 330 39.65 17.27 -6.59
C PRO A 330 39.92 17.62 -8.05
N MET A 331 41.10 18.18 -8.32
CA MET A 331 41.61 18.39 -9.66
C MET A 331 42.95 17.67 -9.75
N MET A 332 43.15 16.86 -10.79
CA MET A 332 44.48 16.29 -11.03
C MET A 332 45.43 17.37 -11.56
N GLU A 333 46.71 17.24 -11.25
CA GLU A 333 47.72 18.19 -11.69
C GLU A 333 47.73 18.27 -13.24
N GLY A 334 47.46 19.46 -13.77
CA GLY A 334 47.37 19.72 -15.21
C GLY A 334 45.97 19.61 -15.82
N GLU A 335 44.94 19.20 -15.08
CA GLU A 335 43.56 19.30 -15.53
C GLU A 335 43.09 20.76 -15.52
N VAL A 336 42.58 21.23 -16.65
CA VAL A 336 41.92 22.54 -16.77
C VAL A 336 40.42 22.30 -16.88
N THR A 337 39.67 23.01 -16.05
CA THR A 337 38.21 22.98 -16.08
C THR A 337 37.70 23.94 -17.14
N ALA A 338 36.90 23.45 -18.08
CA ALA A 338 36.06 24.29 -18.94
C ALA A 338 34.93 24.95 -18.13
N GLY A 339 34.62 24.39 -16.96
CA GLY A 339 33.69 24.93 -15.98
C GLY A 339 33.14 23.82 -15.10
N GLY A 340 32.00 24.07 -14.48
CA GLY A 340 31.32 23.09 -13.66
C GLY A 340 30.34 23.75 -12.71
N LYS A 341 29.49 22.98 -12.05
CA LYS A 341 28.52 23.49 -11.08
C LYS A 341 28.50 22.67 -9.81
N THR A 342 28.14 23.33 -8.71
CA THR A 342 27.69 22.63 -7.51
C THR A 342 26.27 22.14 -7.79
N LEU A 343 26.09 20.83 -7.82
CA LEU A 343 24.79 20.19 -8.07
C LEU A 343 23.91 20.28 -6.84
N SER A 344 24.45 19.83 -5.72
CA SER A 344 23.78 19.82 -4.43
C SER A 344 24.81 19.92 -3.30
N ALA A 345 24.38 20.51 -2.20
CA ALA A 345 25.14 20.56 -0.97
C ALA A 345 24.18 20.36 0.19
N THR A 346 24.49 19.42 1.08
CA THR A 346 23.63 19.06 2.21
C THR A 346 24.47 18.89 3.47
N VAL A 347 23.82 19.03 4.62
CA VAL A 347 24.45 18.99 5.93
C VAL A 347 23.86 17.80 6.69
N SER A 348 24.73 17.01 7.31
CA SER A 348 24.33 15.94 8.23
C SER A 348 25.05 16.14 9.55
N GLU A 349 24.42 15.73 10.64
CA GLU A 349 25.00 15.81 11.98
C GLU A 349 25.05 14.39 12.54
N ASP A 350 26.24 13.97 12.97
CA ASP A 350 26.46 12.70 13.65
C ASP A 350 27.24 12.93 14.95
N ARG A 351 27.59 11.85 15.66
CA ARG A 351 28.36 11.97 16.91
C ARG A 351 29.77 12.50 16.75
N THR A 352 30.36 12.30 15.58
CA THR A 352 31.69 12.79 15.25
C THR A 352 31.66 14.28 14.90
N GLY A 353 30.48 14.83 14.67
CA GLY A 353 30.21 16.24 14.50
C GLY A 353 29.41 16.51 13.23
N LEU A 354 29.51 17.74 12.76
CA LEU A 354 28.78 18.19 11.58
C LEU A 354 29.54 17.82 10.32
N ARG A 355 28.87 17.19 9.37
CA ARG A 355 29.41 16.85 8.05
C ARG A 355 28.68 17.61 6.95
N ILE A 356 29.42 17.96 5.91
CA ILE A 356 28.89 18.63 4.74
C ILE A 356 29.24 17.80 3.53
N HIS A 357 28.21 17.43 2.79
CA HIS A 357 28.32 16.64 1.58
C HIS A 357 28.05 17.53 0.38
N CYS A 358 28.98 17.55 -0.57
CA CYS A 358 28.95 18.39 -1.74
C CYS A 358 29.03 17.53 -3.00
N ALA A 359 28.00 17.60 -3.84
CA ALA A 359 27.98 17.01 -5.16
C ALA A 359 28.39 18.05 -6.20
N PHE A 360 29.44 17.75 -6.96
CA PHE A 360 29.97 18.59 -8.03
C PHE A 360 29.78 17.92 -9.40
N SER A 361 29.54 18.75 -10.41
CA SER A 361 29.64 18.38 -11.83
C SER A 361 30.71 19.25 -12.47
N ILE A 362 31.79 18.65 -12.95
CA ILE A 362 32.94 19.35 -13.53
C ILE A 362 32.99 19.04 -15.00
N GLN A 363 33.12 20.07 -15.83
CA GLN A 363 33.35 19.91 -17.26
C GLN A 363 34.84 20.16 -17.50
N LEU A 364 35.54 19.12 -17.95
CA LEU A 364 36.94 19.23 -18.36
C LEU A 364 37.03 19.73 -19.81
N ASP A 365 38.17 20.30 -20.20
CA ASP A 365 38.40 20.87 -21.56
C ASP A 365 38.16 19.87 -22.71
N ASN A 366 38.35 18.58 -22.45
CA ASN A 366 38.05 17.49 -23.38
C ASN A 366 36.54 17.17 -23.51
N SER A 367 35.66 17.99 -22.92
CA SER A 367 34.21 17.79 -22.83
C SER A 367 33.77 16.56 -22.01
N THR A 368 34.66 15.95 -21.23
CA THR A 368 34.23 14.91 -20.29
C THR A 368 33.59 15.54 -19.06
N LEU A 369 32.36 15.15 -18.76
CA LEU A 369 31.67 15.51 -17.54
C LEU A 369 32.09 14.53 -16.42
N ARG A 370 32.61 15.06 -15.32
CA ARG A 370 32.96 14.29 -14.12
C ARG A 370 32.04 14.69 -12.97
N SER A 371 31.45 13.73 -12.30
CA SER A 371 30.70 13.97 -11.06
C SER A 371 31.54 13.55 -9.86
N ASN A 372 31.67 14.43 -8.88
CA ASN A 372 32.43 14.17 -7.65
C ASN A 372 31.53 14.37 -6.44
N LEU A 373 31.63 13.47 -5.46
CA LEU A 373 31.06 13.63 -4.15
C LEU A 373 32.19 13.92 -3.17
N THR A 374 32.10 15.05 -2.47
CA THR A 374 33.09 15.46 -1.49
C THR A 374 32.41 15.64 -0.15
N THR A 375 32.91 14.95 0.87
CA THR A 375 32.45 15.07 2.24
C THR A 375 33.52 15.78 3.06
N VAL A 376 33.13 16.79 3.81
CA VAL A 376 33.99 17.44 4.81
C VAL A 376 33.37 17.39 6.18
N GLN A 377 34.21 17.34 7.21
CA GLN A 377 33.78 17.36 8.60
C GLN A 377 34.14 18.70 9.23
N ILE A 378 33.24 19.29 9.99
CA ILE A 378 33.50 20.50 10.76
C ILE A 378 33.87 20.08 12.18
N ILE A 379 35.13 20.28 12.54
CA ILE A 379 35.65 20.03 13.87
C ILE A 379 36.16 21.35 14.43
N ASN A 380 35.69 21.75 15.62
CA ASN A 380 36.10 22.99 16.29
C ASN A 380 35.88 24.28 15.47
N ASN A 381 34.84 24.33 14.62
CA ASN A 381 34.56 25.41 13.67
C ASN A 381 35.59 25.57 12.54
N ASP A 382 36.39 24.54 12.27
CA ASP A 382 37.26 24.49 11.10
C ASP A 382 36.86 23.31 10.22
N VAL A 383 36.90 23.51 8.90
CA VAL A 383 36.65 22.46 7.92
C VAL A 383 37.88 21.55 7.86
N GLN A 384 37.70 20.30 8.27
CA GLN A 384 38.73 19.26 8.29
C GLN A 384 38.30 18.08 7.42
N ASN A 385 39.29 17.24 7.06
CA ASN A 385 39.10 15.94 6.41
C ASN A 385 38.24 16.00 5.14
N LEU A 386 38.91 16.16 4.00
CA LEU A 386 38.29 16.07 2.70
C LEU A 386 38.28 14.59 2.27
N ASP A 387 37.15 13.90 2.42
CA ASP A 387 36.96 12.67 1.66
C ASP A 387 36.37 13.01 0.31
N VAL A 388 36.90 12.34 -0.70
CA VAL A 388 36.64 12.66 -2.09
C VAL A 388 36.44 11.36 -2.83
N VAL A 389 35.24 11.20 -3.38
CA VAL A 389 34.91 10.07 -4.22
C VAL A 389 34.48 10.56 -5.58
N GLU A 390 35.23 10.13 -6.60
CA GLU A 390 34.80 10.26 -7.99
C GLU A 390 33.62 9.31 -8.20
N MET A 391 32.46 9.89 -8.50
CA MET A 391 31.25 9.15 -8.76
C MET A 391 31.33 8.68 -10.22
N ALA A 392 31.89 7.48 -10.41
CA ALA A 392 32.16 6.94 -11.73
C ALA A 392 30.93 7.03 -12.64
N ALA A 393 31.07 7.77 -13.75
CA ALA A 393 30.04 7.92 -14.79
C ALA A 393 29.79 6.62 -15.59
N ASN A 394 30.42 5.50 -15.21
CA ASN A 394 30.54 4.26 -15.98
C ASN A 394 29.21 3.55 -16.28
N GLU A 395 28.08 4.03 -15.74
CA GLU A 395 26.74 3.51 -16.04
C GLU A 395 25.75 4.61 -16.50
N GLY A 396 26.27 5.71 -17.07
CA GLY A 396 25.47 6.65 -17.88
C GLY A 396 24.47 7.54 -17.14
N GLY A 397 24.61 7.71 -15.83
CA GLY A 397 23.74 8.59 -15.04
C GLY A 397 24.38 9.94 -14.73
N THR A 398 23.68 11.03 -15.01
CA THR A 398 24.02 12.37 -14.48
C THR A 398 23.64 12.44 -13.01
N LEU A 399 24.59 12.77 -12.12
CA LEU A 399 24.30 13.03 -10.70
C LEU A 399 23.40 14.28 -10.59
N LEU A 400 22.32 14.19 -9.82
CA LEU A 400 21.34 15.28 -9.68
C LEU A 400 21.31 15.82 -8.26
N ASP A 401 21.16 14.95 -7.25
CA ASP A 401 21.00 15.37 -5.86
C ASP A 401 21.53 14.31 -4.87
N ILE A 402 21.70 14.70 -3.61
CA ILE A 402 22.15 13.83 -2.51
C ILE A 402 21.31 14.09 -1.25
N SER A 403 20.99 13.03 -0.51
CA SER A 403 20.28 13.10 0.77
C SER A 403 20.97 12.23 1.82
N PRO A 404 21.40 12.80 2.97
CA PRO A 404 21.91 12.00 4.07
C PRO A 404 20.78 11.21 4.73
N GLN A 405 21.11 10.10 5.39
CA GLN A 405 20.17 9.37 6.25
C GLN A 405 20.49 9.69 7.72
N SER A 406 19.48 9.96 8.54
CA SER A 406 19.68 10.32 9.94
C SER A 406 20.22 9.09 10.67
N ASN A 407 21.06 9.33 11.67
CA ASN A 407 21.67 8.27 12.48
C ASN A 407 22.43 7.23 11.65
N SER A 408 22.91 7.59 10.46
CA SER A 408 23.59 6.68 9.55
C SER A 408 24.67 7.41 8.74
N TYR A 409 25.69 6.66 8.34
CA TYR A 409 26.71 7.11 7.37
C TYR A 409 26.26 6.89 5.92
N GLU A 410 25.02 6.41 5.72
CA GLU A 410 24.41 6.23 4.41
C GLU A 410 24.04 7.59 3.78
N LEU A 411 24.52 7.81 2.56
CA LEU A 411 24.08 8.86 1.66
C LEU A 411 23.27 8.23 0.54
N VAL A 412 22.05 8.71 0.32
CA VAL A 412 21.29 8.35 -0.87
C VAL A 412 21.65 9.34 -1.98
N VAL A 413 22.12 8.80 -3.09
CA VAL A 413 22.61 9.54 -4.24
C VAL A 413 21.63 9.36 -5.40
N LEU A 414 21.07 10.48 -5.86
CA LEU A 414 20.10 10.50 -6.95
C LEU A 414 20.79 10.81 -8.27
N TYR A 415 20.77 9.84 -9.17
CA TYR A 415 21.15 10.03 -10.57
C TYR A 415 19.91 10.18 -11.44
N LEU A 416 20.14 10.65 -12.67
CA LEU A 416 19.09 10.74 -13.67
C LEU A 416 18.37 9.41 -13.88
N ASN A 417 19.08 8.28 -13.96
CA ASN A 417 18.52 6.97 -14.30
C ASN A 417 18.52 5.95 -13.15
N LYS A 418 19.03 6.30 -11.96
CA LYS A 418 19.16 5.37 -10.84
C LYS A 418 19.26 6.07 -9.49
N LEU A 419 18.98 5.33 -8.44
CA LEU A 419 19.24 5.72 -7.06
C LEU A 419 20.34 4.80 -6.51
N VAL A 420 21.26 5.37 -5.73
CA VAL A 420 22.40 4.62 -5.18
C VAL A 420 22.55 4.92 -3.71
N ASN A 421 22.63 3.87 -2.89
CA ASN A 421 23.05 4.00 -1.50
C ASN A 421 24.58 4.00 -1.45
N TYR A 422 25.13 5.11 -1.00
CA TYR A 422 26.56 5.32 -0.84
C TYR A 422 26.92 5.24 0.64
N VAL A 423 27.74 4.25 1.00
CA VAL A 423 28.34 4.15 2.33
C VAL A 423 29.84 4.36 2.20
N GLN A 424 30.34 5.37 2.91
CA GLN A 424 31.76 5.68 2.87
C GLN A 424 32.56 4.57 3.55
N ALA A 425 33.49 3.96 2.82
CA ALA A 425 34.30 2.86 3.35
C ALA A 425 35.25 3.29 4.47
N ALA A 426 35.65 4.57 4.51
CA ALA A 426 36.43 5.11 5.62
C ALA A 426 35.59 5.22 6.90
N ASP A 427 34.27 5.40 6.83
CA ASP A 427 33.40 5.37 8.02
C ASP A 427 33.18 3.94 8.49
N VAL A 428 32.99 3.00 7.56
CA VAL A 428 32.97 1.56 7.89
C VAL A 428 34.31 1.11 8.47
N GLU A 429 35.43 1.59 7.92
CA GLU A 429 36.77 1.31 8.44
C GLU A 429 37.11 2.10 9.69
N SER A 430 36.56 3.27 9.96
CA SER A 430 36.73 3.97 11.24
C SER A 430 35.95 3.22 12.32
N ASN A 431 34.71 2.85 12.02
CA ASN A 431 33.92 1.91 12.83
C ASN A 431 34.53 0.50 12.90
N ARG A 432 35.39 0.08 11.96
CA ARG A 432 36.10 -1.22 12.06
C ARG A 432 37.48 -1.11 12.67
N ARG A 433 38.18 0.03 12.56
CA ARG A 433 39.54 0.25 13.09
C ARG A 433 39.49 0.69 14.54
N GLU A 434 38.46 1.44 14.94
CA GLU A 434 38.08 1.54 16.36
C GLU A 434 37.79 0.14 16.94
N PHE A 435 37.36 -0.82 16.10
CA PHE A 435 36.95 -2.16 16.52
C PHE A 435 37.93 -3.32 16.16
N GLY A 436 39.06 -3.09 15.48
CA GLY A 436 39.72 -4.21 14.77
C GLY A 436 41.17 -4.06 14.35
N ALA A 437 41.90 -3.03 14.80
CA ALA A 437 43.30 -2.85 14.43
C ALA A 437 44.28 -2.99 15.61
N ALA A 438 44.24 -4.13 16.32
CA ALA A 438 45.37 -4.64 17.09
C ALA A 438 45.19 -6.13 17.42
N GLU A 439 45.49 -7.02 16.47
CA GLU A 439 45.79 -8.42 16.81
C GLU A 439 47.10 -8.45 17.61
N GLY A 440 47.02 -8.33 18.94
CA GLY A 440 48.20 -8.53 19.78
C GLY A 440 48.15 -8.05 21.23
N ASP A 441 47.30 -7.08 21.59
CA ASP A 441 47.32 -6.49 22.93
C ASP A 441 45.99 -6.69 23.68
N ASP A 442 46.03 -7.47 24.77
CA ASP A 442 44.92 -7.74 25.71
C ASP A 442 44.26 -6.46 26.28
N GLU A 443 44.89 -5.29 26.12
CA GLU A 443 44.35 -4.00 26.55
C GLU A 443 43.22 -3.47 25.64
N HIS A 444 43.18 -3.83 24.35
CA HIS A 444 42.16 -3.32 23.42
C HIS A 444 40.84 -4.12 23.45
N GLU A 445 40.86 -5.39 23.90
CA GLU A 445 39.64 -6.12 24.25
C GLU A 445 38.91 -5.42 25.41
N SER A 446 39.63 -4.65 26.25
CA SER A 446 39.02 -3.81 27.28
C SER A 446 38.36 -2.54 26.72
N ILE A 447 38.87 -1.96 25.62
CA ILE A 447 38.30 -0.76 24.96
C ILE A 447 37.08 -1.14 24.10
N LEU A 448 37.11 -2.29 23.42
CA LEU A 448 35.93 -2.84 22.74
C LEU A 448 34.80 -3.18 23.71
N ARG A 449 35.14 -3.64 24.93
CA ARG A 449 34.17 -3.82 26.03
C ARG A 449 33.52 -2.51 26.47
N ASP A 450 34.21 -1.37 26.31
CA ASP A 450 33.68 -0.04 26.65
C ASP A 450 32.65 0.51 25.63
N LEU A 451 32.58 -0.04 24.40
CA LEU A 451 31.58 0.31 23.38
C LEU A 451 30.42 -0.69 23.27
N THR A 452 30.57 -1.93 23.78
CA THR A 452 29.40 -2.80 23.96
C THR A 452 28.50 -2.23 25.05
N PRO A 453 27.20 -2.04 24.79
CA PRO A 453 26.30 -1.52 25.79
C PRO A 453 26.29 -2.45 27.00
N SER A 454 26.69 -1.89 28.14
CA SER A 454 26.70 -2.64 29.40
C SER A 454 25.27 -2.87 29.86
N TYR A 455 24.94 -4.12 30.22
CA TYR A 455 23.68 -4.45 30.87
C TYR A 455 23.40 -3.53 32.07
N GLY A 456 24.46 -3.15 32.79
CA GLY A 456 24.36 -2.21 33.90
C GLY A 456 23.76 -0.88 33.44
N THR A 457 24.25 -0.27 32.37
CA THR A 457 23.84 1.08 31.93
C THR A 457 22.33 1.18 31.70
N PHE A 458 21.72 0.16 31.10
CA PHE A 458 20.32 0.21 30.70
C PHE A 458 19.34 -0.46 31.68
N PHE A 459 19.83 -1.36 32.55
CA PHE A 459 19.01 -2.11 33.52
C PHE A 459 19.43 -1.91 34.98
N GLN A 460 20.13 -0.81 35.29
CA GLN A 460 20.77 -0.54 36.59
C GLN A 460 19.79 -0.47 37.78
N ASP A 461 18.53 -0.14 37.53
CA ASP A 461 17.51 0.00 38.57
C ASP A 461 16.97 -1.38 39.00
N LYS A 462 17.70 -2.03 39.92
CA LYS A 462 17.39 -3.35 40.51
C LYS A 462 15.99 -3.48 41.13
N GLY A 463 15.24 -2.38 41.24
CA GLY A 463 13.91 -2.33 41.84
C GLY A 463 12.74 -2.51 40.87
N ARG A 464 12.98 -2.52 39.55
CA ARG A 464 11.91 -2.67 38.55
C ARG A 464 12.31 -3.66 37.47
N PHE A 465 12.17 -4.94 37.79
CA PHE A 465 11.94 -5.94 36.75
C PHE A 465 10.54 -5.69 36.19
N ASN A 466 10.44 -5.37 34.90
CA ASN A 466 9.26 -4.67 34.36
C ASN A 466 8.12 -5.57 33.89
N TYR A 467 8.31 -6.88 33.71
CA TYR A 467 7.18 -7.74 33.37
C TYR A 467 6.42 -8.13 34.63
N THR A 468 5.22 -7.62 34.76
CA THR A 468 4.21 -8.11 35.69
C THR A 468 3.73 -9.51 35.28
N ASP A 469 3.22 -10.30 36.22
CA ASP A 469 2.64 -11.63 35.90
C ASP A 469 1.49 -11.53 34.88
N SER A 470 0.77 -10.40 34.87
CA SER A 470 -0.26 -10.10 33.87
C SER A 470 0.33 -9.92 32.47
N GLU A 471 1.44 -9.19 32.34
CA GLU A 471 2.12 -9.02 31.05
C GLU A 471 2.72 -10.33 30.56
N LEU A 472 3.35 -11.12 31.45
CA LEU A 472 3.86 -12.44 31.08
C LEU A 472 2.75 -13.37 30.57
N SER A 473 1.59 -13.36 31.23
CA SER A 473 0.44 -14.16 30.81
C SER A 473 -0.12 -13.69 29.47
N GLU A 474 -0.15 -12.38 29.24
CA GLU A 474 -0.62 -11.79 27.99
C GLU A 474 0.35 -12.06 26.82
N ILE A 475 1.66 -11.99 27.06
CA ILE A 475 2.69 -12.36 26.07
C ILE A 475 2.52 -13.84 25.67
N GLU A 476 2.34 -14.73 26.65
CA GLU A 476 2.13 -16.16 26.36
C GLU A 476 0.82 -16.40 25.59
N ARG A 477 -0.27 -15.71 25.97
CA ARG A 477 -1.54 -15.77 25.24
C ARG A 477 -1.39 -15.33 23.78
N ARG A 478 -0.67 -14.23 23.54
CA ARG A 478 -0.41 -13.74 22.16
C ARG A 478 0.48 -14.70 21.39
N ARG A 479 1.48 -15.29 22.03
CA ARG A 479 2.33 -16.33 21.44
C ARG A 479 1.51 -17.52 20.99
N GLU A 480 0.59 -18.02 21.81
CA GLU A 480 -0.33 -19.10 21.44
C GLU A 480 -1.18 -18.73 20.21
N LEU A 481 -1.72 -17.51 20.18
CA LEU A 481 -2.52 -16.99 19.06
C LEU A 481 -1.71 -16.79 17.77
N LEU A 482 -0.40 -16.53 17.86
CA LEU A 482 0.50 -16.36 16.71
C LEU A 482 1.17 -17.68 16.27
N GLY A 483 0.54 -18.82 16.58
CA GLY A 483 1.01 -20.13 16.16
C GLY A 483 2.16 -20.67 17.02
N GLY A 484 2.25 -20.22 18.27
CA GLY A 484 3.24 -20.67 19.24
C GLY A 484 4.57 -19.92 19.22
N LYS A 485 4.73 -18.91 18.34
CA LYS A 485 5.94 -18.08 18.26
C LYS A 485 5.59 -16.61 17.98
N LEU A 486 6.22 -15.72 18.74
CA LEU A 486 6.23 -14.28 18.48
C LEU A 486 7.21 -13.95 17.35
N PHE A 487 7.10 -12.77 16.75
CA PHE A 487 8.06 -12.28 15.76
C PHE A 487 9.45 -12.07 16.39
N TYR A 488 9.52 -11.68 17.66
CA TYR A 488 10.80 -11.68 18.38
C TYR A 488 11.40 -13.09 18.56
N ASP A 489 10.57 -14.10 18.84
CA ASP A 489 11.05 -15.49 18.93
C ASP A 489 11.66 -15.94 17.59
N ARG A 490 11.03 -15.56 16.47
CA ARG A 490 11.53 -15.82 15.11
C ARG A 490 12.86 -15.10 14.82
N LEU A 491 13.02 -13.86 15.30
CA LEU A 491 14.29 -13.13 15.19
C LEU A 491 15.42 -13.81 15.98
N LEU A 492 15.13 -14.30 17.18
CA LEU A 492 16.10 -15.06 17.98
C LEU A 492 16.49 -16.36 17.28
N GLU A 493 15.50 -17.11 16.77
CA GLU A 493 15.72 -18.35 16.02
C GLU A 493 16.56 -18.12 14.75
N PHE A 494 16.25 -17.09 13.98
CA PHE A 494 16.99 -16.71 12.76
C PHE A 494 18.47 -16.42 13.04
N LEU A 495 18.76 -15.88 14.22
CA LEU A 495 20.11 -15.55 14.66
C LEU A 495 20.76 -16.68 15.49
N GLU A 496 20.17 -17.88 15.46
CA GLU A 496 20.64 -19.08 16.17
C GLU A 496 20.76 -18.87 17.70
N LEU A 497 19.96 -17.96 18.24
CA LEU A 497 19.84 -17.72 19.68
C LEU A 497 18.67 -18.56 20.25
N PRO A 498 18.83 -19.18 21.43
CA PRO A 498 17.76 -19.98 22.02
C PRO A 498 16.49 -19.15 22.31
N GLU A 499 15.34 -19.58 21.79
CA GLU A 499 14.02 -18.94 21.98
C GLU A 499 13.60 -18.85 23.47
N VAL A 500 14.11 -19.75 24.31
CA VAL A 500 13.76 -19.90 25.75
C VAL A 500 14.11 -18.65 26.58
N PHE A 501 14.75 -17.64 25.98
CA PHE A 501 15.17 -16.43 26.67
C PHE A 501 14.12 -15.32 26.73
N TYR A 502 13.07 -15.35 25.90
CA TYR A 502 12.03 -14.30 25.86
C TYR A 502 10.62 -14.82 26.20
N PRO A 503 9.80 -14.08 26.96
CA PRO A 503 10.19 -12.92 27.77
C PRO A 503 11.04 -13.38 28.98
N PRO A 504 12.09 -12.64 29.35
CA PRO A 504 12.89 -12.99 30.53
C PRO A 504 12.02 -12.88 31.78
N LYS A 505 11.91 -13.94 32.58
CA LYS A 505 11.03 -14.00 33.78
C LYS A 505 11.61 -13.36 35.05
N ASN A 506 12.90 -13.03 35.05
CA ASN A 506 13.59 -12.36 36.16
C ASN A 506 14.87 -11.67 35.65
N HIS A 507 15.50 -10.87 36.51
CA HIS A 507 16.75 -10.15 36.17
C HIS A 507 17.88 -11.08 35.73
N ASP A 508 18.01 -12.28 36.31
CA ASP A 508 19.07 -13.21 35.91
C ASP A 508 18.86 -13.72 34.48
N LYS A 509 17.61 -14.05 34.12
CA LYS A 509 17.25 -14.45 32.75
C LYS A 509 17.37 -13.30 31.76
N GLN A 510 17.02 -12.08 32.17
CA GLN A 510 17.20 -10.87 31.36
C GLN A 510 18.68 -10.58 31.09
N ARG A 511 19.52 -10.68 32.12
CA ARG A 511 20.97 -10.56 31.98
C ARG A 511 21.52 -11.64 31.07
N ASN A 512 21.07 -12.88 31.23
CA ASN A 512 21.49 -13.98 30.36
C ASN A 512 21.09 -13.74 28.90
N LEU A 513 19.86 -13.28 28.63
CA LEU A 513 19.41 -12.91 27.28
C LEU A 513 20.31 -11.82 26.70
N TRP A 514 20.54 -10.73 27.44
CA TRP A 514 21.43 -9.65 27.02
C TRP A 514 22.85 -10.14 26.73
N THR A 515 23.41 -10.94 27.64
CA THR A 515 24.73 -11.55 27.47
C THR A 515 24.78 -12.42 26.23
N ASN A 516 23.73 -13.18 25.93
CA ASN A 516 23.68 -13.98 24.71
C ASN A 516 23.58 -13.10 23.46
N ILE A 517 22.76 -12.05 23.46
CA ILE A 517 22.70 -11.10 22.32
C ILE A 517 24.09 -10.53 22.00
N TYR A 518 24.87 -10.13 23.01
CA TYR A 518 26.16 -9.47 22.79
C TYR A 518 27.39 -10.37 22.75
N HIS A 519 27.34 -11.57 23.33
CA HIS A 519 28.51 -12.44 23.47
C HIS A 519 28.35 -13.82 22.83
N HIS A 520 27.16 -14.18 22.33
CA HIS A 520 26.95 -15.45 21.65
C HIS A 520 27.15 -15.31 20.12
N GLY A 521 27.97 -16.20 19.55
CA GLY A 521 28.13 -16.33 18.10
C GLY A 521 28.84 -15.15 17.43
N ASN A 522 28.88 -15.19 16.10
CA ASN A 522 29.46 -14.15 15.25
C ASN A 522 28.37 -13.26 14.65
N LEU A 523 27.47 -12.76 15.51
CA LEU A 523 26.40 -11.86 15.08
C LEU A 523 26.97 -10.49 14.68
N GLU A 524 26.48 -9.91 13.58
CA GLU A 524 26.83 -8.54 13.21
C GLU A 524 26.32 -7.54 14.24
N THR A 525 27.08 -6.47 14.48
CA THR A 525 26.78 -5.46 15.51
C THR A 525 25.37 -4.87 15.35
N ASP A 526 24.93 -4.63 14.11
CA ASP A 526 23.61 -4.07 13.82
C ASP A 526 22.49 -5.00 14.28
N ASN A 527 22.62 -6.32 14.03
CA ASN A 527 21.65 -7.31 14.48
C ASN A 527 21.58 -7.37 16.01
N ARG A 528 22.73 -7.29 16.71
CA ARG A 528 22.78 -7.24 18.18
C ARG A 528 22.06 -6.02 18.71
N ASN A 529 22.31 -4.86 18.11
CA ASN A 529 21.69 -3.60 18.50
C ASN A 529 20.18 -3.59 18.21
N CYS A 530 19.72 -4.21 17.12
CA CYS A 530 18.29 -4.34 16.83
C CYS A 530 17.57 -5.20 17.86
N LEU A 531 18.13 -6.37 18.22
CA LEU A 531 17.57 -7.24 19.25
C LEU A 531 17.55 -6.56 20.63
N ALA A 532 18.62 -5.83 20.97
CA ALA A 532 18.71 -5.08 22.20
C ALA A 532 17.72 -3.91 22.23
N TYR A 533 17.58 -3.18 21.13
CA TYR A 533 16.59 -2.11 20.98
C TYR A 533 15.17 -2.62 21.17
N TYR A 534 14.80 -3.74 20.53
CA TYR A 534 13.49 -4.36 20.73
C TYR A 534 13.25 -4.66 22.21
N LEU A 535 14.21 -5.32 22.88
CA LEU A 535 14.10 -5.69 24.30
C LEU A 535 13.96 -4.45 25.19
N LEU A 536 14.72 -3.39 24.90
CA LEU A 536 14.63 -2.12 25.62
C LEU A 536 13.31 -1.41 25.36
N LYS A 537 12.80 -1.42 24.12
CA LYS A 537 11.50 -0.83 23.78
C LYS A 537 10.37 -1.53 24.53
N ASP A 538 10.43 -2.85 24.58
CA ASP A 538 9.41 -3.70 25.22
C ASP A 538 9.32 -3.47 26.73
N GLN A 539 10.43 -3.12 27.38
CA GLN A 539 10.49 -2.93 28.83
C GLN A 539 10.54 -1.45 29.25
N HIS A 540 11.12 -0.57 28.44
CA HIS A 540 11.50 0.80 28.79
C HIS A 540 11.49 1.75 27.58
N GLY A 541 10.30 2.21 27.17
CA GLY A 541 10.13 3.10 26.01
C GLY A 541 11.12 4.27 25.93
N ASP A 542 11.27 5.06 27.00
CA ASP A 542 12.18 6.22 27.01
C ASP A 542 13.67 5.85 26.87
N ILE A 543 14.08 4.72 27.44
CA ILE A 543 15.47 4.24 27.39
C ILE A 543 15.81 3.74 25.99
N SER A 544 14.84 3.16 25.29
CA SER A 544 15.03 2.69 23.91
C SER A 544 15.40 3.84 22.95
N GLU A 545 14.84 5.04 23.13
CA GLU A 545 15.18 6.22 22.33
C GLU A 545 16.61 6.71 22.62
N GLN A 546 17.01 6.71 23.90
CA GLN A 546 18.40 6.98 24.27
C GLN A 546 19.34 5.96 23.61
N PHE A 547 18.98 4.68 23.63
CA PHE A 547 19.75 3.63 22.98
C PHE A 547 19.88 3.83 21.47
N LEU A 548 18.80 4.23 20.77
CA LEU A 548 18.90 4.57 19.34
C LEU A 548 19.91 5.69 19.08
N SER A 549 19.85 6.77 19.88
CA SER A 549 20.79 7.88 19.79
C SER A 549 22.23 7.49 20.17
N GLU A 550 22.41 6.44 20.99
CA GLU A 550 23.70 5.94 21.50
C GLU A 550 24.27 4.74 20.73
N TYR A 551 23.51 4.11 19.84
CA TYR A 551 24.03 3.02 18.97
C TYR A 551 23.77 3.21 17.47
N MET A 552 23.23 4.36 17.03
CA MET A 552 23.06 4.75 15.62
C MET A 552 22.41 3.63 14.78
N ILE A 553 21.32 3.04 15.26
CA ILE A 553 20.62 2.01 14.48
C ILE A 553 19.99 2.67 13.25
N PRO A 554 20.30 2.19 12.02
CA PRO A 554 19.69 2.73 10.81
C PRO A 554 18.15 2.75 10.89
N PRO A 555 17.49 3.84 10.45
CA PRO A 555 16.04 4.01 10.59
C PRO A 555 15.21 2.85 10.04
N LYS A 556 15.63 2.24 8.92
CA LYS A 556 14.96 1.06 8.34
C LYS A 556 14.87 -0.13 9.30
N PHE A 557 15.92 -0.36 10.10
CA PHE A 557 15.92 -1.44 11.09
C PHE A 557 15.10 -1.07 12.32
N VAL A 558 15.10 0.21 12.70
CA VAL A 558 14.21 0.72 13.76
C VAL A 558 12.75 0.50 13.39
N ASP A 559 12.37 0.82 12.14
CA ASP A 559 11.02 0.57 11.63
C ASP A 559 10.67 -0.91 11.59
N LEU A 560 11.60 -1.77 11.16
CA LEU A 560 11.41 -3.21 11.18
C LEU A 560 11.13 -3.72 12.60
N MET A 561 11.97 -3.32 13.57
CA MET A 561 11.83 -3.70 14.97
C MET A 561 10.55 -3.15 15.58
N ASN A 562 10.17 -1.91 15.28
CA ASN A 562 8.91 -1.31 15.71
C ASN A 562 7.70 -2.03 15.12
N GLY A 563 7.79 -2.44 13.86
CA GLY A 563 6.79 -3.22 13.17
C GLY A 563 6.56 -4.58 13.82
N PHE A 564 7.63 -5.34 14.05
CA PHE A 564 7.56 -6.63 14.74
C PHE A 564 7.10 -6.50 16.19
N TRP A 565 7.58 -5.49 16.91
CA TRP A 565 7.13 -5.21 18.27
C TRP A 565 5.62 -4.93 18.30
N ALA A 566 5.11 -4.12 17.38
CA ALA A 566 3.68 -3.84 17.26
C ALA A 566 2.86 -5.09 16.90
N LEU A 567 3.38 -6.00 16.07
CA LEU A 567 2.71 -7.29 15.78
C LEU A 567 2.61 -8.16 17.04
N ASP A 568 3.70 -8.30 17.79
CA ASP A 568 3.72 -9.06 19.05
C ASP A 568 2.80 -8.44 20.12
N HIS A 569 2.46 -7.16 19.96
CA HIS A 569 1.55 -6.43 20.84
C HIS A 569 0.11 -6.31 20.33
N PHE A 570 -0.21 -6.94 19.20
CA PHE A 570 -1.52 -6.85 18.53
C PHE A 570 -1.91 -5.40 18.15
N GLU A 571 -0.92 -4.53 17.99
CA GLU A 571 -1.07 -3.16 17.50
C GLU A 571 -1.00 -3.10 15.97
N PHE A 572 -1.88 -3.86 15.29
CA PHE A 572 -1.77 -4.11 13.85
C PHE A 572 -1.75 -2.83 12.99
N LYS A 573 -2.45 -1.76 13.39
CA LYS A 573 -2.41 -0.48 12.66
C LYS A 573 -1.01 0.13 12.66
N ASN A 574 -0.35 0.13 13.81
CA ASN A 574 1.02 0.63 13.96
C ASN A 574 2.00 -0.29 13.24
N ALA A 575 1.82 -1.60 13.38
CA ALA A 575 2.62 -2.59 12.67
C ALA A 575 2.59 -2.36 11.16
N ILE A 576 1.41 -2.20 10.56
CA ILE A 576 1.28 -1.93 9.12
C ILE A 576 1.91 -0.59 8.76
N LEU A 577 1.78 0.46 9.58
CA LEU A 577 2.42 1.76 9.32
C LEU A 577 3.96 1.64 9.22
N TYR A 578 4.59 0.84 10.09
CA TYR A 578 6.04 0.63 10.06
C TYR A 578 6.47 -0.36 8.97
N LEU A 579 5.82 -1.51 8.88
CA LEU A 579 6.20 -2.60 7.97
C LEU A 579 5.86 -2.31 6.51
N SER A 580 4.91 -1.39 6.26
CA SER A 580 4.58 -0.94 4.91
C SER A 580 5.46 0.20 4.43
N ARG A 581 6.47 0.62 5.21
CA ARG A 581 7.40 1.64 4.75
C ARG A 581 8.07 1.13 3.48
N PRO A 582 7.99 1.90 2.39
CA PRO A 582 8.61 1.53 1.13
C PRO A 582 10.07 1.08 1.32
N GLY A 583 10.54 0.10 0.53
CA GLY A 583 11.89 -0.49 0.52
C GLY A 583 12.42 -1.04 1.84
N LEU A 584 11.55 -1.19 2.84
CA LEU A 584 11.76 -2.18 3.87
C LEU A 584 11.53 -3.58 3.29
N THR A 585 12.50 -4.47 3.44
CA THR A 585 12.32 -5.89 3.17
C THR A 585 11.81 -6.56 4.43
N VAL A 586 10.52 -6.91 4.45
CA VAL A 586 9.90 -7.59 5.60
C VAL A 586 10.11 -9.09 5.46
N ASP A 587 10.72 -9.71 6.48
CA ASP A 587 10.81 -11.16 6.61
C ASP A 587 9.49 -11.75 7.12
N TRP A 588 9.25 -13.05 6.86
CA TRP A 588 8.05 -13.78 7.31
C TRP A 588 6.72 -13.12 6.89
N VAL A 589 6.69 -12.63 5.65
CA VAL A 589 5.54 -11.91 5.09
C VAL A 589 4.22 -12.65 5.23
N GLU A 590 4.22 -13.98 5.05
CA GLU A 590 3.01 -14.79 5.17
C GLU A 590 2.49 -14.81 6.60
N GLU A 591 3.40 -14.94 7.57
CA GLU A 591 3.08 -14.89 8.99
C GLU A 591 2.55 -13.51 9.40
N VAL A 592 3.12 -12.43 8.86
CA VAL A 592 2.59 -11.08 9.07
C VAL A 592 1.16 -10.96 8.53
N ILE A 593 0.92 -11.45 7.31
CA ILE A 593 -0.41 -11.41 6.70
C ILE A 593 -1.42 -12.23 7.49
N ASP A 594 -1.07 -13.46 7.84
CA ASP A 594 -1.95 -14.35 8.59
C ASP A 594 -2.25 -13.74 9.97
N ALA A 595 -1.26 -13.20 10.68
CA ALA A 595 -1.45 -12.52 11.97
C ALA A 595 -2.39 -11.30 11.86
N VAL A 596 -2.19 -10.44 10.86
CA VAL A 596 -2.99 -9.23 10.65
C VAL A 596 -4.40 -9.56 10.17
N TYR A 597 -4.57 -10.60 9.36
CA TYR A 597 -5.86 -11.05 8.86
C TYR A 597 -6.68 -11.72 9.97
N GLU A 598 -6.09 -12.64 10.72
CA GLU A 598 -6.80 -13.43 11.75
C GLU A 598 -7.11 -12.61 13.00
N HIS A 599 -6.18 -11.78 13.47
CA HIS A 599 -6.32 -11.07 14.75
C HIS A 599 -6.56 -9.55 14.60
N GLY A 600 -6.37 -9.01 13.39
CA GLY A 600 -6.56 -7.60 13.09
C GLY A 600 -7.82 -7.36 12.26
N SER A 601 -7.66 -7.19 10.95
CA SER A 601 -8.77 -7.10 10.00
C SER A 601 -8.30 -7.35 8.57
N ALA A 602 -9.18 -7.89 7.73
CA ALA A 602 -8.91 -8.07 6.31
C ALA A 602 -8.55 -6.76 5.59
N HIS A 603 -9.14 -5.62 5.99
CA HIS A 603 -8.79 -4.32 5.42
C HIS A 603 -7.34 -3.91 5.72
N LEU A 604 -6.84 -4.14 6.93
CA LEU A 604 -5.44 -3.87 7.27
C LEU A 604 -4.49 -4.81 6.55
N ALA A 605 -4.84 -6.10 6.45
CA ALA A 605 -4.05 -7.07 5.71
C ALA A 605 -3.97 -6.68 4.21
N ARG A 606 -5.07 -6.21 3.62
CA ARG A 606 -5.07 -5.68 2.25
C ARG A 606 -4.18 -4.44 2.12
N GLN A 607 -4.26 -3.50 3.08
CA GLN A 607 -3.40 -2.32 3.07
C GLN A 607 -1.92 -2.70 3.07
N PHE A 608 -1.53 -3.66 3.91
CA PHE A 608 -0.16 -4.19 3.93
C PHE A 608 0.24 -4.82 2.60
N ILE A 609 -0.60 -5.70 2.02
CA ILE A 609 -0.33 -6.34 0.74
C ILE A 609 -0.11 -5.31 -0.38
N VAL A 610 -0.94 -4.27 -0.43
CA VAL A 610 -0.85 -3.22 -1.45
C VAL A 610 0.39 -2.35 -1.24
N ALA A 611 0.65 -1.95 0.00
CA ALA A 611 1.71 -1.01 0.35
C ALA A 611 3.11 -1.65 0.29
N ALA A 612 3.27 -2.86 0.82
CA ALA A 612 4.53 -3.62 0.76
C ALA A 612 4.84 -4.21 -0.62
N ASN A 613 3.95 -4.05 -1.60
CA ASN A 613 4.10 -4.50 -3.01
C ASN A 613 4.59 -5.95 -3.14
N LEU A 614 4.02 -6.84 -2.33
CA LEU A 614 4.53 -8.19 -2.17
C LEU A 614 4.33 -9.01 -3.45
N LYS A 615 5.42 -9.62 -3.94
CA LYS A 615 5.38 -10.54 -5.09
C LYS A 615 4.75 -11.86 -4.65
N LEU A 616 3.90 -12.43 -5.51
CA LEU A 616 3.26 -13.73 -5.30
C LEU A 616 4.34 -14.82 -5.25
N SER A 617 4.75 -15.22 -4.06
CA SER A 617 5.89 -16.14 -3.84
C SER A 617 5.45 -17.60 -3.65
N SER A 618 4.32 -17.83 -2.99
CA SER A 618 3.83 -19.17 -2.61
C SER A 618 2.34 -19.36 -2.83
N ASP A 619 1.89 -20.63 -2.86
CA ASP A 619 0.46 -20.97 -2.94
C ASP A 619 -0.30 -20.55 -1.67
N ARG A 620 0.34 -20.63 -0.51
CA ARG A 620 -0.22 -20.15 0.76
C ARG A 620 -0.51 -18.65 0.70
N PHE A 621 0.44 -17.87 0.18
CA PHE A 621 0.26 -16.43 -0.01
C PHE A 621 -0.89 -16.11 -0.97
N VAL A 622 -1.00 -16.85 -2.09
CA VAL A 622 -2.10 -16.70 -3.05
C VAL A 622 -3.45 -16.97 -2.37
N ASP A 623 -3.54 -18.01 -1.55
CA ASP A 623 -4.76 -18.39 -0.85
C ASP A 623 -5.14 -17.37 0.25
N SER A 624 -4.17 -16.87 1.03
CA SER A 624 -4.41 -15.81 2.02
C SER A 624 -4.84 -14.51 1.33
N LYS A 625 -4.17 -14.10 0.23
CA LYS A 625 -4.57 -12.92 -0.54
C LYS A 625 -5.98 -13.07 -1.10
N MET A 626 -6.36 -14.24 -1.60
CA MET A 626 -7.71 -14.48 -2.12
C MET A 626 -8.77 -14.30 -1.02
N ARG A 627 -8.56 -14.88 0.16
CA ARG A 627 -9.46 -14.72 1.31
C ARG A 627 -9.63 -13.25 1.72
N ILE A 628 -8.52 -12.52 1.80
CA ILE A 628 -8.53 -11.09 2.10
C ILE A 628 -9.32 -10.30 1.06
N LEU A 629 -9.13 -10.58 -0.23
CA LEU A 629 -9.86 -9.89 -1.30
C LEU A 629 -11.36 -10.21 -1.26
N LEU A 630 -11.77 -11.44 -0.99
CA LEU A 630 -13.19 -11.81 -0.88
C LEU A 630 -13.93 -10.98 0.18
N GLU A 631 -13.27 -10.69 1.30
CA GLU A 631 -13.84 -9.88 2.39
C GLU A 631 -13.79 -8.37 2.13
N THR A 632 -12.83 -7.89 1.33
CA THR A 632 -12.57 -6.45 1.18
C THR A 632 -12.97 -5.86 -0.16
N ASP A 633 -12.72 -6.57 -1.26
CA ASP A 633 -13.05 -6.19 -2.63
C ASP A 633 -13.27 -7.42 -3.51
N PHE A 634 -14.54 -7.84 -3.59
CA PHE A 634 -14.95 -9.00 -4.39
C PHE A 634 -14.64 -8.85 -5.89
N THR A 635 -14.66 -7.62 -6.43
CA THR A 635 -14.38 -7.38 -7.85
C THR A 635 -12.90 -7.58 -8.15
N GLU A 636 -12.05 -7.11 -7.24
CA GLU A 636 -10.61 -7.38 -7.30
C GLU A 636 -10.32 -8.87 -7.12
N ALA A 637 -11.00 -9.58 -6.20
CA ALA A 637 -10.88 -11.03 -6.04
C ALA A 637 -11.19 -11.79 -7.34
N PHE A 638 -12.28 -11.40 -8.02
CA PHE A 638 -12.66 -11.97 -9.31
C PHE A 638 -11.65 -11.66 -10.42
N SER A 639 -11.06 -10.47 -10.43
CA SER A 639 -10.00 -10.11 -11.38
C SER A 639 -8.69 -10.85 -11.06
N PHE A 640 -8.41 -11.05 -9.78
CA PHE A 640 -7.22 -11.73 -9.29
C PHE A 640 -7.18 -13.20 -9.71
N GLN A 641 -8.28 -13.95 -9.60
CA GLN A 641 -8.28 -15.34 -10.08
C GLN A 641 -7.98 -15.45 -11.59
N ARG A 642 -8.43 -14.47 -12.38
CA ARG A 642 -8.17 -14.42 -13.83
C ARG A 642 -6.72 -14.13 -14.18
N SER A 643 -5.96 -13.51 -13.28
CA SER A 643 -4.53 -13.29 -13.49
C SER A 643 -3.74 -14.60 -13.58
N PHE A 644 -4.32 -15.71 -13.10
CA PHE A 644 -3.76 -17.06 -13.20
C PHE A 644 -4.37 -17.89 -14.34
N ALA A 645 -5.41 -17.38 -15.02
CA ALA A 645 -5.94 -18.06 -16.19
C ALA A 645 -4.85 -18.01 -17.29
N PRO A 646 -4.47 -19.16 -17.88
CA PRO A 646 -3.59 -19.12 -19.03
C PRO A 646 -4.26 -18.24 -20.08
N LEU A 647 -3.57 -17.18 -20.53
CA LEU A 647 -4.07 -16.32 -21.59
C LEU A 647 -4.51 -17.22 -22.73
N ILE A 648 -5.82 -17.36 -22.90
CA ILE A 648 -6.42 -18.11 -24.00
C ILE A 648 -6.26 -17.20 -25.24
N CYS A 649 -5.01 -16.96 -25.64
CA CYS A 649 -4.68 -16.31 -26.88
C CYS A 649 -4.89 -17.34 -27.99
N ASP A 650 -6.05 -17.19 -28.62
CA ASP A 650 -6.41 -17.58 -29.98
C ASP A 650 -6.26 -19.03 -30.44
N ARG A 651 -7.40 -19.54 -30.89
CA ARG A 651 -7.65 -20.81 -31.58
C ARG A 651 -6.94 -20.94 -32.96
N HIS A 652 -5.91 -20.15 -33.27
CA HIS A 652 -5.34 -19.99 -34.61
C HIS A 652 -3.80 -19.94 -34.75
N GLN A 653 -3.01 -20.54 -33.85
CA GLN A 653 -1.62 -20.88 -34.20
C GLN A 653 -1.32 -22.35 -33.95
N GLY A 654 -1.68 -23.17 -34.94
CA GLY A 654 -0.97 -24.42 -35.20
C GLY A 654 0.43 -24.12 -35.74
N ILE A 655 1.36 -23.73 -34.87
CA ILE A 655 2.80 -23.78 -35.18
C ILE A 655 3.53 -24.40 -33.97
N GLN A 656 3.84 -25.68 -34.16
CA GLN A 656 4.92 -26.46 -33.56
C GLN A 656 5.11 -26.39 -32.03
N LYS A 657 4.48 -27.38 -31.38
CA LYS A 657 5.08 -28.10 -30.25
C LYS A 657 6.45 -28.62 -30.67
N GLU A 658 7.50 -28.07 -30.11
CA GLU A 658 8.78 -28.76 -29.86
C GLU A 658 9.66 -27.81 -29.06
N HIS A 659 9.65 -27.92 -27.74
CA HIS A 659 10.84 -28.07 -26.88
C HIS A 659 10.37 -28.19 -25.42
N GLY A 660 10.66 -29.35 -24.83
CA GLY A 660 10.13 -29.80 -23.55
C GLY A 660 10.59 -28.94 -22.37
N ASN A 661 9.64 -28.26 -21.76
CA ASN A 661 9.67 -27.96 -20.33
C ASN A 661 8.37 -28.50 -19.71
N ASP A 662 8.25 -29.83 -19.73
CA ASP A 662 7.15 -30.59 -19.16
C ASP A 662 7.14 -30.39 -17.64
N GLY A 663 6.18 -29.61 -17.12
CA GLY A 663 5.85 -29.68 -15.69
C GLY A 663 5.36 -28.44 -14.95
N LYS A 664 5.33 -27.23 -15.52
CA LYS A 664 4.93 -26.02 -14.76
C LYS A 664 3.58 -25.41 -15.13
N ASP A 665 3.06 -25.64 -16.34
CA ASP A 665 1.82 -24.99 -16.81
C ASP A 665 0.53 -25.59 -16.24
N TRP A 666 0.52 -26.86 -15.81
CA TRP A 666 -0.69 -27.46 -15.23
C TRP A 666 -1.09 -26.84 -13.88
N ASN A 667 -0.13 -26.26 -13.15
CA ASN A 667 -0.38 -25.66 -11.84
C ASN A 667 -1.17 -24.34 -11.96
N LEU A 668 -0.99 -23.54 -13.03
CA LEU A 668 -1.72 -22.28 -13.17
C LEU A 668 -3.22 -22.47 -13.40
N LYS A 669 -3.58 -23.44 -14.26
CA LYS A 669 -4.98 -23.75 -14.52
C LYS A 669 -5.68 -24.26 -13.26
N GLU A 670 -5.08 -25.23 -12.58
CA GLU A 670 -5.63 -25.77 -11.33
C GLU A 670 -5.77 -24.69 -10.24
N ARG A 671 -4.79 -23.77 -10.15
CA ARG A 671 -4.88 -22.59 -9.27
C ARG A 671 -6.06 -21.69 -9.62
N SER A 672 -6.22 -21.29 -10.88
CA SER A 672 -7.35 -20.45 -11.31
C SER A 672 -8.69 -21.12 -11.02
N GLU A 673 -8.81 -22.42 -11.29
CA GLU A 673 -10.02 -23.18 -11.01
C GLU A 673 -10.33 -23.24 -9.50
N ARG A 674 -9.31 -23.52 -8.67
CA ARG A 674 -9.44 -23.52 -7.21
C ARG A 674 -9.85 -22.16 -6.64
N LEU A 675 -9.25 -21.07 -7.13
CA LEU A 675 -9.60 -19.71 -6.70
C LEU A 675 -11.01 -19.32 -7.15
N PHE A 676 -11.46 -19.78 -8.32
CA PHE A 676 -12.84 -19.59 -8.75
C PHE A 676 -13.82 -20.34 -7.82
N CYS A 677 -13.48 -21.54 -7.36
CA CYS A 677 -14.28 -22.22 -6.34
C CYS A 677 -14.35 -21.42 -5.03
N TYR A 678 -13.28 -20.76 -4.58
CA TYR A 678 -13.35 -19.89 -3.39
C TYR A 678 -14.34 -18.73 -3.55
N LEU A 679 -14.49 -18.15 -4.76
CA LEU A 679 -15.54 -17.14 -5.01
C LEU A 679 -16.95 -17.73 -4.90
N LEU A 680 -17.13 -18.95 -5.40
CA LEU A 680 -18.42 -19.65 -5.33
C LEU A 680 -18.74 -20.06 -3.90
N ASP A 681 -17.76 -20.58 -3.16
CA ASP A 681 -17.90 -20.95 -1.76
C ASP A 681 -18.30 -19.71 -0.95
N TYR A 682 -17.57 -18.60 -1.11
CA TYR A 682 -17.87 -17.34 -0.42
C TYR A 682 -19.25 -16.75 -0.76
N CYS A 683 -19.75 -17.00 -1.97
CA CYS A 683 -21.08 -16.55 -2.38
C CYS A 683 -22.20 -17.46 -1.88
N PHE A 684 -22.02 -18.79 -1.92
CA PHE A 684 -23.13 -19.75 -1.89
C PHE A 684 -23.01 -20.88 -0.87
N LEU A 685 -21.83 -21.14 -0.30
CA LEU A 685 -21.63 -22.23 0.65
C LEU A 685 -22.20 -21.84 2.03
N ASP A 686 -22.96 -22.77 2.63
CA ASP A 686 -23.65 -22.69 3.93
C ASP A 686 -24.62 -21.50 4.08
N LYS A 687 -24.12 -20.27 4.07
CA LYS A 687 -24.89 -19.03 4.24
C LYS A 687 -24.63 -18.08 3.06
N PRO A 688 -25.56 -17.95 2.10
CA PRO A 688 -25.33 -17.14 0.91
C PRO A 688 -25.06 -15.66 1.19
N ASN A 689 -23.91 -15.17 0.73
CA ASN A 689 -23.48 -13.78 0.92
C ASN A 689 -24.17 -12.86 -0.09
N ARG A 690 -25.28 -12.22 0.33
CA ARG A 690 -26.11 -11.37 -0.54
C ARG A 690 -25.34 -10.26 -1.22
N THR A 691 -24.38 -9.64 -0.53
CA THR A 691 -23.59 -8.54 -1.07
C THR A 691 -22.66 -9.05 -2.16
N ALA A 692 -21.94 -10.14 -1.91
CA ALA A 692 -21.09 -10.79 -2.90
C ALA A 692 -21.89 -11.27 -4.11
N ILE A 693 -23.04 -11.91 -3.91
CA ILE A 693 -23.93 -12.38 -4.98
C ILE A 693 -24.38 -11.22 -5.89
N LYS A 694 -24.79 -10.09 -5.31
CA LYS A 694 -25.22 -8.91 -6.08
C LYS A 694 -24.08 -8.36 -6.93
N THR A 695 -22.88 -8.25 -6.36
CA THR A 695 -21.69 -7.82 -7.09
C THR A 695 -21.33 -8.82 -8.18
N PHE A 696 -21.36 -10.12 -7.88
CA PHE A 696 -21.03 -11.19 -8.82
C PHE A 696 -21.98 -11.19 -10.02
N LEU A 697 -23.27 -10.90 -9.81
CA LEU A 697 -24.27 -10.81 -10.89
C LEU A 697 -23.91 -9.76 -11.97
N LEU A 698 -23.20 -8.71 -11.58
CA LEU A 698 -22.74 -7.64 -12.48
C LEU A 698 -21.46 -8.02 -13.24
N LEU A 699 -20.72 -9.02 -12.77
CA LEU A 699 -19.48 -9.49 -13.39
C LEU A 699 -19.82 -10.49 -14.51
N SER A 700 -19.11 -10.43 -15.64
CA SER A 700 -19.28 -11.38 -16.72
C SER A 700 -18.40 -12.59 -16.51
N MET A 701 -18.97 -13.80 -16.61
CA MET A 701 -18.24 -15.07 -16.62
C MET A 701 -17.90 -15.48 -18.07
N SER A 702 -16.76 -16.14 -18.22
CA SER A 702 -16.38 -16.86 -19.43
C SER A 702 -17.14 -18.19 -19.51
N GLU A 703 -17.21 -18.78 -20.71
CA GLU A 703 -17.86 -20.08 -20.91
C GLU A 703 -17.26 -21.18 -20.00
N HIS A 704 -15.95 -21.14 -19.74
CA HIS A 704 -15.29 -22.08 -18.83
C HIS A 704 -15.71 -21.87 -17.37
N GLU A 705 -15.72 -20.63 -16.89
CA GLU A 705 -16.20 -20.29 -15.54
C GLU A 705 -17.67 -20.66 -15.35
N GLU A 706 -18.52 -20.47 -16.37
CA GLU A 706 -19.92 -20.90 -16.32
C GLU A 706 -20.06 -22.42 -16.23
N GLN A 707 -19.30 -23.17 -17.03
CA GLN A 707 -19.30 -24.64 -16.95
C GLN A 707 -18.81 -25.12 -15.59
N MET A 708 -17.82 -24.44 -15.01
CA MET A 708 -17.35 -24.71 -13.66
C MET A 708 -18.44 -24.45 -12.62
N PHE A 709 -19.16 -23.34 -12.72
CA PHE A 709 -20.24 -23.04 -11.78
C PHE A 709 -21.41 -24.03 -11.91
N ILE A 710 -21.76 -24.45 -13.13
CA ILE A 710 -22.76 -25.52 -13.31
C ILE A 710 -22.32 -26.81 -12.60
N ARG A 711 -21.05 -27.22 -12.76
CA ARG A 711 -20.49 -28.40 -12.06
C ARG A 711 -20.47 -28.22 -10.56
N TYR A 712 -20.13 -27.02 -10.08
CA TYR A 712 -20.19 -26.67 -8.66
C TYR A 712 -21.60 -26.89 -8.12
N CYS A 713 -22.63 -26.31 -8.75
CA CYS A 713 -24.02 -26.52 -8.34
C CYS A 713 -24.47 -27.99 -8.37
N ASP A 714 -23.98 -28.77 -9.35
CA ASP A 714 -24.32 -30.20 -9.47
C ASP A 714 -23.61 -31.06 -8.40
N ASN A 715 -22.45 -30.63 -7.89
CA ASN A 715 -21.69 -31.33 -6.86
C ASN A 715 -22.21 -31.10 -5.43
N TYR A 716 -22.88 -29.98 -5.18
CA TYR A 716 -23.49 -29.67 -3.88
C TYR A 716 -24.98 -30.06 -3.83
N SER A 717 -25.52 -30.23 -2.62
CA SER A 717 -26.94 -30.49 -2.38
C SER A 717 -27.55 -29.44 -1.44
N GLY A 718 -28.88 -29.39 -1.35
CA GLY A 718 -29.58 -28.47 -0.45
C GLY A 718 -29.50 -27.01 -0.91
N LEU A 719 -29.37 -26.08 0.05
CA LEU A 719 -29.51 -24.65 -0.17
C LEU A 719 -28.49 -24.09 -1.18
N THR A 720 -27.23 -24.52 -1.13
CA THR A 720 -26.18 -24.08 -2.06
C THR A 720 -26.53 -24.40 -3.52
N ARG A 721 -27.10 -25.58 -3.77
CA ARG A 721 -27.54 -25.98 -5.11
C ARG A 721 -28.74 -25.16 -5.56
N GLU A 722 -29.76 -25.04 -4.72
CA GLU A 722 -30.99 -24.31 -5.05
C GLU A 722 -30.70 -22.83 -5.35
N VAL A 723 -29.96 -22.16 -4.47
CA VAL A 723 -29.60 -20.73 -4.64
C VAL A 723 -28.64 -20.53 -5.80
N GLY A 724 -27.65 -21.40 -5.99
CA GLY A 724 -26.70 -21.30 -7.10
C GLY A 724 -27.36 -21.49 -8.47
N GLN A 725 -28.32 -22.41 -8.57
CA GLN A 725 -29.08 -22.64 -9.80
C GLN A 725 -30.05 -21.50 -10.12
N GLU A 726 -30.70 -20.92 -9.10
CA GLU A 726 -31.51 -19.70 -9.25
C GLU A 726 -30.65 -18.51 -9.68
N TYR A 727 -29.46 -18.37 -9.10
CA TYR A 727 -28.50 -17.35 -9.50
C TYR A 727 -28.11 -17.48 -10.97
N LEU A 728 -27.82 -18.69 -11.48
CA LEU A 728 -27.46 -18.89 -12.89
C LEU A 728 -28.58 -18.43 -13.85
N ILE A 729 -29.85 -18.70 -13.51
CA ILE A 729 -30.99 -18.19 -14.27
C ILE A 729 -30.98 -16.65 -14.25
N MET A 730 -30.81 -16.04 -13.08
CA MET A 730 -30.77 -14.59 -12.94
C MET A 730 -29.60 -13.96 -13.71
N TYR A 731 -28.43 -14.59 -13.65
CA TYR A 731 -27.23 -14.18 -14.36
C TYR A 731 -27.47 -14.18 -15.86
N TYR A 732 -28.04 -15.25 -16.41
CA TYR A 732 -28.38 -15.29 -17.84
C TYR A 732 -29.40 -14.22 -18.23
N VAL A 733 -30.40 -13.94 -17.39
CA VAL A 733 -31.35 -12.83 -17.63
C VAL A 733 -30.63 -11.47 -17.61
N ASN A 734 -29.78 -11.22 -16.61
CA ASN A 734 -29.07 -9.95 -16.43
C ASN A 734 -28.10 -9.64 -17.59
N HIS A 735 -27.48 -10.69 -18.15
CA HIS A 735 -26.57 -10.59 -19.30
C HIS A 735 -27.28 -10.80 -20.66
N CYS A 736 -28.61 -10.69 -20.71
CA CYS A 736 -29.44 -10.80 -21.93
C CYS A 736 -29.35 -12.16 -22.67
N ARG A 737 -28.97 -13.23 -21.97
CA ARG A 737 -28.88 -14.61 -22.46
C ARG A 737 -30.13 -15.41 -22.13
N TYR A 738 -31.26 -14.91 -22.62
CA TYR A 738 -32.59 -15.43 -22.26
C TYR A 738 -32.81 -16.90 -22.66
N LEU A 739 -32.19 -17.37 -23.75
CA LEU A 739 -32.30 -18.75 -24.21
C LEU A 739 -31.77 -19.73 -23.17
N GLU A 740 -30.58 -19.44 -22.63
CA GLU A 740 -29.93 -20.22 -21.58
C GLU A 740 -30.68 -20.13 -20.26
N ALA A 741 -31.24 -18.96 -19.91
CA ALA A 741 -32.10 -18.80 -18.75
C ALA A 741 -33.32 -19.74 -18.82
N VAL A 742 -33.99 -19.81 -19.98
CA VAL A 742 -35.15 -20.70 -20.18
C VAL A 742 -34.75 -22.18 -20.13
N ARG A 743 -33.65 -22.55 -20.78
CA ARG A 743 -33.14 -23.94 -20.73
C ARG A 743 -32.82 -24.37 -19.30
N MET A 744 -32.12 -23.52 -18.55
CA MET A 744 -31.78 -23.81 -17.17
C MET A 744 -33.04 -23.91 -16.30
N HIS A 745 -33.99 -22.99 -16.45
CA HIS A 745 -35.27 -23.07 -15.73
C HIS A 745 -36.05 -24.35 -16.01
N ARG A 746 -36.15 -24.77 -17.27
CA ARG A 746 -36.82 -26.03 -17.64
C ARG A 746 -36.16 -27.24 -16.99
N LYS A 747 -34.82 -27.29 -16.99
CA LYS A 747 -34.05 -28.33 -16.30
C LYS A 747 -34.37 -28.38 -14.80
N LEU A 748 -34.44 -27.22 -14.13
CA LEU A 748 -34.80 -27.14 -12.71
C LEU A 748 -36.24 -27.56 -12.45
N TYR A 749 -37.18 -27.05 -13.25
CA TYR A 749 -38.60 -27.36 -13.11
C TYR A 749 -38.89 -28.86 -13.27
N ALA A 750 -38.20 -29.53 -14.20
CA ALA A 750 -38.30 -30.98 -14.37
C ALA A 750 -37.82 -31.73 -13.13
N ALA A 751 -36.67 -31.34 -12.55
CA ALA A 751 -36.13 -31.94 -11.35
C ALA A 751 -37.02 -31.71 -10.11
N GLU A 752 -37.58 -30.52 -9.95
CA GLU A 752 -38.53 -30.20 -8.86
C GLU A 752 -39.79 -31.04 -8.96
N LYS A 753 -40.36 -31.17 -10.16
CA LYS A 753 -41.56 -31.97 -10.40
C LYS A 753 -41.32 -33.45 -10.10
N GLU A 754 -40.15 -33.97 -10.43
CA GLU A 754 -39.76 -35.34 -10.06
C GLU A 754 -39.66 -35.51 -8.54
N LYS A 755 -39.07 -34.54 -7.84
CA LYS A 755 -39.00 -34.50 -6.37
C LYS A 755 -40.39 -34.47 -5.75
N GLU A 756 -41.29 -33.59 -6.22
CA GLU A 756 -42.67 -33.51 -5.75
C GLU A 756 -43.46 -34.82 -5.95
N VAL A 757 -43.28 -35.47 -7.10
CA VAL A 757 -43.92 -36.77 -7.39
C VAL A 757 -43.39 -37.85 -6.44
N ASN A 758 -42.08 -37.89 -6.18
CA ASN A 758 -41.46 -38.82 -5.25
C ASN A 758 -41.89 -38.56 -3.79
N GLU A 759 -41.92 -37.30 -3.36
CA GLU A 759 -42.40 -36.90 -2.03
C GLU A 759 -43.88 -37.22 -1.85
N LYS A 760 -44.71 -36.97 -2.87
CA LYS A 760 -46.12 -37.37 -2.86
C LYS A 760 -46.26 -38.89 -2.75
N PHE A 761 -45.46 -39.65 -3.50
CA PHE A 761 -45.45 -41.11 -3.39
C PHE A 761 -45.04 -41.59 -1.98
N HIS A 762 -44.04 -40.97 -1.36
CA HIS A 762 -43.66 -41.23 0.03
C HIS A 762 -44.75 -40.84 1.03
N ARG A 763 -45.37 -39.66 0.90
CA ARG A 763 -46.51 -39.24 1.72
C ARG A 763 -47.67 -40.22 1.59
N ASP A 764 -48.06 -40.60 0.38
CA ASP A 764 -49.12 -41.58 0.13
C ASP A 764 -48.76 -42.96 0.74
N ALA A 765 -47.49 -43.36 0.73
CA ALA A 765 -47.02 -44.59 1.37
C ALA A 765 -47.07 -44.52 2.90
N ILE A 766 -46.70 -43.38 3.50
CA ILE A 766 -46.78 -43.12 4.94
C ILE A 766 -48.24 -43.02 5.38
N GLU A 767 -49.10 -42.31 4.65
CA GLU A 767 -50.53 -42.22 4.90
C GLU A 767 -51.16 -43.62 4.84
N ARG A 768 -50.87 -44.43 3.81
CA ARG A 768 -51.35 -45.83 3.76
C ARG A 768 -50.88 -46.69 4.94
N ARG A 769 -49.73 -46.37 5.55
CA ARG A 769 -49.23 -47.02 6.77
C ARG A 769 -49.97 -46.50 8.02
N ASN A 770 -50.19 -45.20 8.12
CA ASN A 770 -50.82 -44.54 9.28
C ASN A 770 -52.35 -44.72 9.31
N SER A 771 -53.01 -44.76 8.16
CA SER A 771 -54.44 -45.09 8.02
C SER A 771 -54.77 -46.52 8.50
N ARG A 772 -53.76 -47.39 8.68
CA ARG A 772 -53.92 -48.71 9.30
C ARG A 772 -53.81 -48.69 10.83
N GLN A 773 -53.36 -47.59 11.43
CA GLN A 773 -53.07 -47.52 12.88
C GLN A 773 -53.92 -46.52 13.66
N PHE A 774 -54.42 -45.42 13.10
CA PHE A 774 -55.26 -44.48 13.84
C PHE A 774 -56.41 -43.91 13.00
N GLY A 775 -57.61 -43.95 13.58
CA GLY A 775 -58.85 -43.48 12.97
C GLY A 775 -58.98 -41.95 12.92
N ASP A 776 -59.64 -41.51 11.85
CA ASP A 776 -59.94 -40.16 11.39
C ASP A 776 -60.18 -39.07 12.45
N LYS A 777 -59.42 -37.98 12.38
CA LYS A 777 -59.89 -36.61 12.65
C LYS A 777 -59.23 -35.62 11.67
N LYS A 778 -60.01 -35.15 10.68
CA LYS A 778 -59.63 -34.04 9.79
C LYS A 778 -59.93 -32.71 10.46
N SER A 779 -58.94 -31.82 10.57
CA SER A 779 -59.15 -30.39 10.80
C SER A 779 -58.69 -29.64 9.55
N SER A 780 -59.53 -28.74 9.06
CA SER A 780 -59.27 -27.92 7.88
C SER A 780 -59.15 -26.47 8.30
N THR A 781 -57.94 -25.93 8.26
CA THR A 781 -57.69 -24.49 8.38
C THR A 781 -57.07 -24.00 7.07
N ALA A 782 -57.86 -23.25 6.30
CA ALA A 782 -57.41 -22.59 5.08
C ALA A 782 -56.58 -21.34 5.45
N LYS A 783 -55.26 -21.38 5.18
CA LYS A 783 -54.41 -20.18 5.15
C LYS A 783 -54.29 -19.68 3.69
N GLY A 784 -54.23 -18.36 3.53
CA GLY A 784 -54.16 -17.68 2.24
C GLY A 784 -53.01 -18.19 1.37
N GLN A 785 -53.28 -18.35 0.07
CA GLN A 785 -52.40 -18.99 -0.89
C GLN A 785 -51.44 -17.95 -1.48
N GLU A 786 -50.24 -17.82 -0.90
CA GLU A 786 -49.12 -17.21 -1.61
C GLU A 786 -48.71 -18.11 -2.79
N LEU A 787 -48.44 -17.50 -3.95
CA LEU A 787 -47.94 -18.23 -5.13
C LEU A 787 -46.62 -18.93 -4.77
N CYS A 788 -46.50 -20.20 -5.12
CA CYS A 788 -45.29 -20.96 -4.82
C CYS A 788 -44.10 -20.40 -5.64
N LYS A 789 -42.87 -20.64 -5.16
CA LYS A 789 -41.63 -20.18 -5.84
C LYS A 789 -41.61 -20.59 -7.31
N SER A 790 -42.07 -21.82 -7.61
CA SER A 790 -42.17 -22.35 -8.97
C SER A 790 -43.15 -21.57 -9.84
N GLU A 791 -44.28 -21.12 -9.28
CA GLU A 791 -45.27 -20.28 -9.98
C GLU A 791 -44.72 -18.88 -10.27
N LYS A 792 -44.02 -18.25 -9.33
CA LYS A 792 -43.36 -16.95 -9.56
C LYS A 792 -42.31 -17.04 -10.68
N ARG A 793 -41.49 -18.09 -10.70
CA ARG A 793 -40.49 -18.33 -11.77
C ARG A 793 -41.16 -18.59 -13.13
N LYS A 794 -42.26 -19.35 -13.15
CA LYS A 794 -43.01 -19.62 -14.37
C LYS A 794 -43.51 -18.32 -15.01
N VAL A 795 -44.05 -17.39 -14.23
CA VAL A 795 -44.49 -16.08 -14.73
C VAL A 795 -43.32 -15.29 -15.34
N LEU A 796 -42.15 -15.29 -14.71
CA LEU A 796 -40.95 -14.65 -15.27
C LEU A 796 -40.58 -15.26 -16.62
N ILE A 797 -40.58 -16.58 -16.71
CA ILE A 797 -40.17 -17.31 -17.91
C ILE A 797 -41.18 -17.14 -19.03
N ASP A 798 -42.48 -17.15 -18.72
CA ASP A 798 -43.55 -16.85 -19.68
C ASP A 798 -43.39 -15.42 -20.23
N ASN A 799 -43.05 -14.44 -19.38
CA ASN A 799 -42.74 -13.08 -19.80
C ASN A 799 -41.49 -13.00 -20.68
N LEU A 800 -40.42 -13.75 -20.35
CA LEU A 800 -39.21 -13.82 -21.16
C LEU A 800 -39.48 -14.46 -22.53
N MET A 801 -40.28 -15.53 -22.57
CA MET A 801 -40.70 -16.19 -23.82
C MET A 801 -41.45 -15.24 -24.76
N MET A 802 -42.20 -14.28 -24.21
CA MET A 802 -42.86 -13.24 -25.00
C MET A 802 -41.89 -12.23 -25.63
N VAL A 803 -40.76 -11.95 -24.99
CA VAL A 803 -39.75 -10.98 -25.45
C VAL A 803 -38.74 -11.61 -26.43
N LEU A 804 -38.54 -12.93 -26.37
CA LEU A 804 -37.64 -13.65 -27.26
C LEU A 804 -37.99 -13.47 -28.75
N PRO A 805 -36.99 -13.28 -29.64
CA PRO A 805 -37.17 -13.36 -31.08
C PRO A 805 -37.86 -14.66 -31.49
N SER A 806 -38.68 -14.60 -32.55
CA SER A 806 -39.43 -15.77 -33.05
C SER A 806 -38.54 -16.96 -33.39
N THR A 807 -37.33 -16.70 -33.90
CA THR A 807 -36.33 -17.75 -34.21
C THR A 807 -35.88 -18.49 -32.96
N GLN A 808 -35.56 -17.79 -31.87
CA GLN A 808 -35.15 -18.39 -30.60
C GLN A 808 -36.31 -19.13 -29.92
N ARG A 809 -37.55 -18.61 -30.05
CA ARG A 809 -38.75 -19.28 -29.56
C ARG A 809 -38.98 -20.62 -30.27
N ILE A 810 -38.86 -20.65 -31.59
CA ILE A 810 -38.99 -21.88 -32.39
C ILE A 810 -37.92 -22.90 -31.99
N VAL A 811 -36.68 -22.48 -31.75
CA VAL A 811 -35.63 -23.39 -31.26
C VAL A 811 -36.01 -24.02 -29.92
N LEU A 812 -36.51 -23.23 -28.97
CA LEU A 812 -36.97 -23.74 -27.67
C LEU A 812 -38.19 -24.66 -27.77
N GLU A 813 -39.11 -24.39 -28.68
CA GLU A 813 -40.29 -25.24 -28.93
C GLU A 813 -39.87 -26.58 -29.55
N LEU A 814 -38.97 -26.57 -30.53
CA LEU A 814 -38.42 -27.79 -31.15
C LEU A 814 -37.61 -28.64 -30.16
N GLU A 815 -36.83 -28.01 -29.27
CA GLU A 815 -36.12 -28.72 -28.19
C GLU A 815 -37.11 -29.41 -27.24
N GLN A 816 -38.20 -28.73 -26.88
CA GLN A 816 -39.23 -29.29 -26.01
C GLN A 816 -39.99 -30.46 -26.66
N GLU A 817 -40.27 -30.39 -27.97
CA GLU A 817 -40.85 -31.49 -28.72
C GLU A 817 -39.92 -32.73 -28.72
N GLN A 818 -38.62 -32.52 -28.93
CA GLN A 818 -37.64 -33.61 -28.88
C GLN A 818 -37.54 -34.25 -27.48
N GLU A 819 -37.59 -33.47 -26.41
CA GLU A 819 -37.60 -33.99 -25.04
C GLU A 819 -38.86 -34.84 -24.76
N GLN A 820 -40.04 -34.40 -25.23
CA GLN A 820 -41.29 -35.16 -25.08
C GLN A 820 -41.27 -36.48 -25.88
N GLU A 821 -40.69 -36.48 -27.08
CA GLU A 821 -40.47 -37.69 -27.87
C GLU A 821 -39.52 -38.67 -27.16
N GLN A 822 -38.45 -38.16 -26.54
CA GLN A 822 -37.52 -39.00 -25.77
C GLN A 822 -38.18 -39.58 -24.51
N GLU A 823 -38.98 -38.80 -23.77
CA GLU A 823 -39.70 -39.28 -22.59
C GLU A 823 -40.77 -40.33 -22.94
N THR A 824 -41.52 -40.13 -24.02
CA THR A 824 -42.55 -41.09 -24.46
C THR A 824 -41.90 -42.40 -24.92
N HIS A 825 -40.76 -42.32 -25.60
CA HIS A 825 -39.96 -43.47 -25.95
C HIS A 825 -39.43 -44.21 -24.70
N ALA A 826 -38.88 -43.49 -23.72
CA ALA A 826 -38.39 -44.09 -22.47
C ALA A 826 -39.50 -44.75 -21.62
N LYS A 827 -40.68 -44.14 -21.55
CA LYS A 827 -41.86 -44.72 -20.86
C LYS A 827 -42.39 -45.96 -21.57
N SER A 828 -42.26 -46.05 -22.90
CA SER A 828 -42.66 -47.24 -23.66
C SER A 828 -41.74 -48.45 -23.44
N LEU A 829 -40.45 -48.22 -23.15
CA LEU A 829 -39.45 -49.26 -22.90
C LEU A 829 -39.50 -49.85 -21.48
N ASN A 830 -40.04 -49.12 -20.49
CA ASN A 830 -40.09 -49.54 -19.09
C ASN A 830 -41.44 -50.17 -18.67
N SER A 831 -42.35 -50.46 -19.60
CA SER A 831 -43.58 -51.19 -19.30
C SER A 831 -43.28 -52.69 -19.16
N PRO A 832 -43.59 -53.33 -18.01
CA PRO A 832 -43.33 -54.75 -17.82
C PRO A 832 -44.34 -55.58 -18.62
N GLU A 833 -43.95 -56.08 -19.79
CA GLU A 833 -44.73 -57.10 -20.50
C GLU A 833 -44.67 -58.44 -19.75
N HIS A 834 -45.75 -58.75 -19.05
CA HIS A 834 -46.09 -60.11 -18.63
C HIS A 834 -46.41 -60.98 -19.86
N GLN A 835 -45.58 -61.98 -20.14
CA GLN A 835 -45.97 -63.10 -21.02
C GLN A 835 -46.45 -64.31 -20.19
N PRO A 836 -47.52 -65.01 -20.60
CA PRO A 836 -48.03 -66.18 -19.89
C PRO A 836 -47.39 -67.50 -20.35
N ILE A 837 -47.33 -68.43 -19.40
CA ILE A 837 -46.83 -69.81 -19.52
C ILE A 837 -47.91 -70.73 -20.13
N THR A 838 -47.51 -71.61 -21.06
CA THR A 838 -47.89 -73.03 -21.31
C THR A 838 -47.52 -73.38 -22.77
N SER A 839 -46.94 -74.51 -23.19
CA SER A 839 -46.70 -75.85 -22.64
C SER A 839 -45.62 -76.59 -23.47
N LEU A 840 -45.01 -77.61 -22.86
CA LEU A 840 -43.99 -78.59 -23.33
C LEU A 840 -44.45 -79.47 -24.54
N PRO A 841 -43.57 -80.15 -25.33
CA PRO A 841 -42.74 -81.27 -24.82
C PRO A 841 -41.33 -81.54 -25.40
N SER A 842 -40.47 -81.98 -24.48
CA SER A 842 -39.45 -83.06 -24.51
C SER A 842 -38.32 -83.15 -25.57
N PHE A 843 -37.08 -83.11 -25.04
CA PHE A 843 -35.88 -83.97 -25.29
C PHE A 843 -35.34 -84.07 -26.74
N ARG A 844 -34.02 -84.00 -27.08
CA ARG A 844 -32.81 -84.52 -26.41
C ARG A 844 -31.54 -84.03 -27.16
N VAL A 845 -30.51 -83.62 -26.39
CA VAL A 845 -29.03 -83.82 -26.53
C VAL A 845 -28.32 -83.56 -27.88
N GLY A 846 -27.27 -82.71 -27.83
CA GLY A 846 -26.15 -82.72 -28.79
C GLY A 846 -25.11 -81.62 -28.54
N HIS A 847 -23.85 -82.01 -28.43
CA HIS A 847 -22.65 -81.26 -27.99
C HIS A 847 -22.06 -80.28 -29.04
N GLU A 848 -21.23 -79.35 -28.52
CA GLU A 848 -19.95 -78.84 -29.07
C GLU A 848 -19.83 -77.72 -30.13
N SER A 849 -19.25 -76.61 -29.66
CA SER A 849 -18.00 -75.97 -30.15
C SER A 849 -17.98 -74.95 -31.31
N HIS A 850 -17.35 -73.80 -30.99
CA HIS A 850 -16.42 -72.96 -31.78
C HIS A 850 -16.79 -72.27 -33.12
N LYS A 851 -16.61 -70.93 -33.07
CA LYS A 851 -15.91 -70.02 -34.02
C LYS A 851 -16.52 -69.65 -35.39
N ALA A 852 -16.53 -68.33 -35.58
CA ALA A 852 -16.17 -67.55 -36.79
C ALA A 852 -17.23 -67.20 -37.86
N MET A 853 -17.25 -65.89 -38.16
CA MET A 853 -17.50 -65.22 -39.45
C MET A 853 -18.74 -65.62 -40.28
N SER A 854 -19.65 -64.66 -40.52
CA SER A 854 -19.60 -63.80 -41.72
C SER A 854 -20.90 -63.03 -41.95
N LYS A 855 -20.72 -61.89 -42.62
CA LYS A 855 -21.66 -60.90 -43.12
C LYS A 855 -22.88 -61.51 -43.84
N THR A 856 -24.08 -60.93 -43.66
CA THR A 856 -24.71 -60.02 -44.64
C THR A 856 -26.14 -59.61 -44.28
N LYS A 857 -26.40 -58.29 -44.44
CA LYS A 857 -27.64 -57.62 -44.86
C LYS A 857 -28.93 -57.82 -44.03
N LYS A 858 -29.28 -56.76 -43.29
CA LYS A 858 -30.53 -55.99 -43.48
C LYS A 858 -30.52 -54.74 -42.58
N SER A 859 -30.22 -53.58 -43.15
CA SER A 859 -30.57 -52.27 -42.59
C SER A 859 -30.62 -51.27 -43.74
N ALA A 860 -31.84 -50.88 -44.09
CA ALA A 860 -32.15 -49.68 -44.84
C ALA A 860 -33.63 -49.39 -44.53
N VAL A 861 -33.87 -48.30 -43.81
CA VAL A 861 -35.10 -47.52 -43.58
C VAL A 861 -35.07 -47.06 -42.12
N ALA A 862 -34.29 -46.00 -41.83
CA ALA A 862 -34.39 -45.21 -40.59
C ALA A 862 -33.60 -43.88 -40.58
N ASP A 863 -32.74 -43.57 -41.57
CA ASP A 863 -31.81 -42.41 -41.44
C ASP A 863 -32.12 -41.14 -42.27
N THR A 864 -33.30 -41.02 -42.87
CA THR A 864 -33.62 -39.87 -43.74
C THR A 864 -34.41 -38.74 -43.09
N GLN A 865 -34.82 -38.83 -41.81
CA GLN A 865 -35.57 -37.76 -41.14
C GLN A 865 -34.77 -36.98 -40.08
N SER A 866 -33.69 -37.53 -39.53
CA SER A 866 -32.88 -36.85 -38.49
C SER A 866 -31.88 -35.81 -39.04
N THR A 867 -31.43 -35.98 -40.28
CA THR A 867 -30.39 -35.12 -40.90
C THR A 867 -30.93 -33.80 -41.46
N ALA A 868 -32.21 -33.73 -41.83
CA ALA A 868 -32.84 -32.52 -42.37
C ALA A 868 -33.12 -31.47 -41.28
N SER A 869 -33.58 -31.89 -40.10
CA SER A 869 -33.88 -31.01 -38.96
C SER A 869 -32.61 -30.38 -38.39
N ARG A 870 -31.50 -31.14 -38.36
CA ARG A 870 -30.17 -30.66 -37.91
C ARG A 870 -29.61 -29.55 -38.82
N GLY A 871 -29.79 -29.66 -40.13
CA GLY A 871 -29.30 -28.67 -41.09
C GLY A 871 -30.03 -27.31 -41.02
N ILE A 872 -31.34 -27.33 -40.70
CA ILE A 872 -32.15 -26.11 -40.57
C ILE A 872 -31.81 -25.35 -39.29
N VAL A 873 -31.64 -26.06 -38.17
CA VAL A 873 -31.24 -25.45 -36.88
C VAL A 873 -29.86 -24.80 -37.00
N GLN A 874 -28.91 -25.47 -37.67
CA GLN A 874 -27.54 -24.95 -37.83
C GLN A 874 -27.44 -23.73 -38.76
N SER A 875 -28.36 -23.59 -39.72
CA SER A 875 -28.45 -22.42 -40.60
C SER A 875 -29.10 -21.21 -39.93
N LEU A 876 -30.04 -21.42 -39.00
CA LEU A 876 -30.71 -20.35 -38.26
C LEU A 876 -29.81 -19.73 -37.15
N MET A 877 -28.84 -20.48 -36.64
CA MET A 877 -27.92 -20.00 -35.60
C MET A 877 -26.85 -19.01 -36.11
N HIS A 878 -26.58 -18.96 -37.42
CA HIS A 878 -25.57 -18.08 -38.02
C HIS A 878 -26.06 -16.65 -38.32
N GLU A 879 -27.34 -16.36 -38.11
CA GLU A 879 -28.02 -15.13 -38.55
C GLU A 879 -28.39 -14.15 -37.42
N VAL A 880 -28.00 -14.44 -36.17
CA VAL A 880 -28.48 -13.72 -34.97
C VAL A 880 -27.32 -13.09 -34.19
N ASP A 881 -26.77 -11.98 -34.70
CA ASP A 881 -25.89 -11.09 -33.93
C ASP A 881 -26.30 -9.62 -34.20
N GLY A 882 -27.23 -9.11 -33.39
CA GLY A 882 -27.63 -7.70 -33.39
C GLY A 882 -27.98 -7.25 -31.97
N PRO A 883 -27.51 -6.08 -31.48
CA PRO A 883 -27.69 -5.68 -30.10
C PRO A 883 -29.14 -5.23 -29.83
N LEU A 884 -29.78 -5.84 -28.82
CA LEU A 884 -31.08 -5.45 -28.30
C LEU A 884 -30.90 -4.31 -27.27
N THR A 885 -31.15 -3.06 -27.67
CA THR A 885 -31.22 -1.91 -26.76
C THR A 885 -32.67 -1.43 -26.62
N SER A 886 -33.47 -2.02 -25.73
CA SER A 886 -34.68 -1.37 -25.16
C SER A 886 -35.41 -2.31 -24.19
N LEU A 887 -35.01 -2.30 -22.92
CA LEU A 887 -35.81 -2.82 -21.80
C LEU A 887 -35.54 -1.99 -20.52
N ARG A 888 -35.65 -0.66 -20.60
CA ARG A 888 -35.79 0.18 -19.41
C ARG A 888 -37.25 0.11 -18.96
N GLY A 889 -37.56 -0.69 -17.93
CA GLY A 889 -38.89 -0.70 -17.31
C GLY A 889 -39.35 -1.99 -16.63
N MET A 890 -38.61 -3.11 -16.71
CA MET A 890 -38.90 -4.29 -15.88
C MET A 890 -38.34 -4.06 -14.48
N ASP A 891 -39.23 -3.99 -13.49
CA ASP A 891 -38.89 -3.94 -12.07
C ASP A 891 -38.36 -5.31 -11.64
N LEU A 892 -37.04 -5.41 -11.43
CA LEU A 892 -36.33 -6.62 -11.01
C LEU A 892 -36.21 -6.72 -9.47
N ASP A 893 -36.79 -5.78 -8.70
CA ASP A 893 -36.68 -5.79 -7.23
C ASP A 893 -37.31 -7.04 -6.59
N TRP A 894 -38.31 -7.64 -7.24
CA TRP A 894 -38.95 -8.85 -6.73
C TRP A 894 -38.02 -10.08 -6.75
N ALA A 895 -37.04 -10.15 -7.67
CA ALA A 895 -36.08 -11.25 -7.73
C ALA A 895 -35.04 -11.15 -6.62
N SER A 896 -34.58 -9.93 -6.33
CA SER A 896 -33.78 -9.60 -5.15
C SER A 896 -34.55 -9.92 -3.86
N ARG A 897 -35.88 -9.68 -3.84
CA ARG A 897 -36.76 -10.09 -2.74
C ARG A 897 -36.94 -11.60 -2.65
N SER A 898 -37.07 -12.34 -3.76
CA SER A 898 -37.21 -13.80 -3.76
C SER A 898 -35.95 -14.51 -3.21
N LEU A 899 -34.76 -14.05 -3.61
CA LEU A 899 -33.49 -14.49 -3.00
C LEU A 899 -33.40 -14.09 -1.52
N SER A 900 -33.91 -12.90 -1.16
CA SER A 900 -33.93 -12.42 0.23
C SER A 900 -34.92 -13.20 1.11
N GLU A 901 -36.09 -13.56 0.59
CA GLU A 901 -37.10 -14.40 1.24
C GLU A 901 -36.56 -15.82 1.46
N HIS A 902 -35.82 -16.37 0.48
CA HIS A 902 -35.17 -17.67 0.60
C HIS A 902 -34.13 -17.72 1.74
N LEU A 903 -33.49 -16.60 1.99
CA LEU A 903 -32.42 -16.47 2.98
C LEU A 903 -32.92 -16.13 4.38
N LEU A 904 -34.05 -15.41 4.50
CA LEU A 904 -34.69 -15.14 5.79
C LEU A 904 -35.38 -16.37 6.37
N GLY A 905 -36.05 -17.18 5.52
CA GLY A 905 -36.70 -18.40 5.99
C GLY A 905 -35.73 -19.46 6.52
N ALA A 906 -34.50 -19.52 6.00
CA ALA A 906 -33.48 -20.44 6.48
C ALA A 906 -32.85 -20.02 7.82
N GLU A 907 -32.79 -18.71 8.12
CA GLU A 907 -32.32 -18.22 9.43
C GLU A 907 -33.34 -18.52 10.55
N GLU A 908 -34.65 -18.40 10.27
CA GLU A 908 -35.71 -18.72 11.23
C GLU A 908 -35.81 -20.24 11.53
N GLU A 909 -35.55 -21.12 10.55
CA GLU A 909 -35.53 -22.58 10.77
C GLU A 909 -34.32 -23.03 11.61
N LEU A 910 -33.15 -22.40 11.43
CA LEU A 910 -31.92 -22.71 12.20
C LEU A 910 -31.99 -22.19 13.64
N GLU A 911 -32.58 -21.02 13.87
CA GLU A 911 -32.81 -20.50 15.23
C GLU A 911 -33.80 -21.37 16.01
N GLN A 912 -34.83 -21.93 15.34
CA GLN A 912 -35.77 -22.87 15.97
C GLN A 912 -35.14 -24.23 16.32
N GLU A 913 -34.25 -24.78 15.48
CA GLU A 913 -33.54 -26.03 15.80
C GLU A 913 -32.53 -25.87 16.97
N VAL A 914 -31.91 -24.69 17.12
CA VAL A 914 -31.03 -24.38 18.27
C VAL A 914 -31.83 -24.17 19.56
N GLU A 915 -33.03 -23.58 19.49
CA GLU A 915 -33.93 -23.45 20.66
C GLU A 915 -34.56 -24.79 21.09
N GLU A 916 -34.84 -25.71 20.16
CA GLU A 916 -35.34 -27.05 20.49
C GLU A 916 -34.26 -27.94 21.11
N THR A 917 -33.00 -27.83 20.66
CA THR A 917 -31.87 -28.59 21.24
C THR A 917 -31.45 -28.07 22.62
N ALA A 918 -31.57 -26.75 22.87
CA ALA A 918 -31.29 -26.17 24.19
C ALA A 918 -32.34 -26.54 25.27
N ASN A 919 -33.56 -26.92 24.86
CA ASN A 919 -34.63 -27.28 25.79
C ASN A 919 -34.64 -28.77 26.20
N GLU A 920 -33.85 -29.65 25.56
CA GLU A 920 -33.77 -31.07 25.94
C GLU A 920 -32.70 -31.39 27.01
N GLU A 921 -31.77 -30.48 27.32
CA GLU A 921 -30.67 -30.75 28.28
C GLU A 921 -30.93 -30.33 29.74
N THR A 922 -32.13 -29.87 30.11
CA THR A 922 -32.43 -29.43 31.49
C THR A 922 -33.39 -30.35 32.24
N SER A 923 -33.02 -31.62 32.45
CA SER A 923 -33.58 -32.39 33.57
C SER A 923 -32.65 -33.50 34.07
N SER A 924 -31.90 -33.26 35.15
CA SER A 924 -31.76 -34.24 36.24
C SER A 924 -31.07 -33.65 37.48
N ASP A 925 -31.90 -33.53 38.51
CA ASP A 925 -31.70 -33.61 39.96
C ASP A 925 -30.29 -33.65 40.57
N ALA A 926 -30.08 -32.70 41.49
CA ALA A 926 -29.10 -32.72 42.57
C ALA A 926 -29.41 -33.82 43.62
N PRO A 927 -28.48 -34.05 44.58
CA PRO A 927 -28.71 -33.40 45.86
C PRO A 927 -27.46 -32.84 46.56
N GLU A 928 -27.77 -31.86 47.41
CA GLU A 928 -26.91 -31.10 48.31
C GLU A 928 -26.21 -31.94 49.39
N ALA A 929 -25.05 -31.44 49.83
CA ALA A 929 -24.81 -30.87 51.17
C ALA A 929 -23.48 -31.32 51.80
N VAL A 930 -22.76 -30.34 52.36
CA VAL A 930 -22.21 -30.27 53.73
C VAL A 930 -20.87 -29.52 53.76
N GLN A 931 -20.89 -28.43 54.52
CA GLN A 931 -19.75 -27.66 55.02
C GLN A 931 -18.80 -28.55 55.85
N ASP A 932 -17.49 -28.32 55.80
CA ASP A 932 -16.77 -27.87 57.00
C ASP A 932 -15.30 -27.52 56.78
N GLN A 933 -14.87 -26.60 57.62
CA GLN A 933 -13.50 -26.15 57.89
C GLN A 933 -12.60 -27.32 58.34
N VAL A 934 -11.27 -27.17 58.20
CA VAL A 934 -10.30 -27.34 59.30
C VAL A 934 -8.88 -27.02 58.81
N ALA A 935 -8.17 -26.30 59.67
CA ALA A 935 -6.78 -25.94 59.59
C ALA A 935 -5.82 -27.09 59.95
N SER A 936 -4.55 -26.85 59.61
CA SER A 936 -3.34 -27.22 60.37
C SER A 936 -2.49 -28.39 59.87
N ASN A 937 -1.21 -28.02 59.74
CA ASN A 937 -0.02 -28.67 60.30
C ASN A 937 0.79 -29.67 59.47
N VAL A 938 2.03 -29.21 59.21
CA VAL A 938 3.31 -29.81 59.61
C VAL A 938 3.62 -31.20 59.05
N GLY A 939 4.66 -31.24 58.21
CA GLY A 939 5.33 -32.46 57.80
C GLY A 939 6.71 -32.16 57.22
N SER A 940 7.66 -31.81 58.09
CA SER A 940 9.09 -31.86 57.83
C SER A 940 9.53 -33.26 57.40
N SER A 941 10.41 -33.38 56.40
CA SER A 941 11.46 -34.41 56.36
C SER A 941 12.58 -34.01 55.40
N GLN A 942 13.77 -33.82 55.98
CA GLN A 942 15.07 -33.82 55.33
C GLN A 942 15.50 -35.26 54.99
N SER A 943 16.17 -35.46 53.85
CA SER A 943 17.40 -36.28 53.68
C SER A 943 17.69 -36.39 52.17
N VAL A 944 18.75 -35.77 51.62
CA VAL A 944 20.17 -36.20 51.62
C VAL A 944 20.48 -37.33 50.60
N MET A 945 21.36 -36.98 49.66
CA MET A 945 22.34 -37.75 48.84
C MET A 945 22.21 -37.37 47.35
N GLU A 946 23.11 -36.55 46.81
CA GLU A 946 24.49 -36.83 46.33
C GLU A 946 24.55 -37.49 44.95
N LEU A 947 25.12 -36.71 44.01
CA LEU A 947 26.08 -37.06 42.94
C LEU A 947 25.67 -38.06 41.85
N GLU A 948 25.47 -37.55 40.64
CA GLU A 948 26.51 -37.47 39.58
C GLU A 948 26.24 -36.29 38.64
#